data_AF-A0A318E2T9-F1
#
_entry.id   AF-A0A318E2T9-F1
#
_cell.length_a   1.000
_cell.length_b   1.000
_cell.length_c   1.000
_cell.angle_alpha   90.00
_cell.angle_beta   90.00
_cell.angle_gamma   90.00
#
_symmetry.space_group_name_H-M   'P 1'
#
loop_
_entity.id
_entity.type
_entity.pdbx_description
1 polymer ?
#
loop_
_entity_poly.entity_id
_entity_poly.type
_entity_poly.pdbx_seq_one_letter_code
_entity_poly.pdbx_strand_id
1 'polypeptide(L)'
;MIPTRTATGGTRRAVWQALTILLGIWAAPAYSAEALPHHGWILTQNDTDYNRAVIARMREYAVTHAQLSHRIVTRVDQFDDPEVVARVRLLADDIHAQGAKVLVWAQELGEDRLSFCFDPDGADMRARMQRYRDALTQIPAIDGVVISFGSAPSELSTVVPSCQPAQYARIAERYKAMIEAVSRVVSDEFGKDVYVRTFYHKGLEIPFLRAALAETQRPITVMTKSEPNDFAPYYPLNPLVADVGAHPQFLELDCAGEYWGRSTIPFVAAEYFAQRYRETREQFAAGSEGRFIGSACRVDRYEHPALGTLNEANIDAQARLVQNPDTDWREILARFVSTRFGLAPGSAATTELVEILRRTYWIGRKMYYAKGDWAFKKGSTLPDSGTDALTLLLDKNIAQWNADYRSVTQQLLTPNRQTLLELLQEKREAVDLAERNLQALAGLRENLDAAAYAQLETLLLKQRLATEIWLHMTGAIFGLRHNSSHLESAARPWVPWHLGELERLAAALENGDYPQISDPYPFPPGDIRRLIANTRDPLLQFGPGSPPQWLAIDGIDIVETGPDSVTVGWQARAGLRYQVELTQTLPHYPQTYAPDSAITADGPVSLRIADLQPGTPYAVRVRAEADGQSMVSGDYPFWTRQTATAGGDAPSTRSGGGAMPAAALPLMLLLALWRRYAGRRVVGGRLLLSAGLAAGLSACGGSEGAAADGGPPPEPTVLRLEGSVGSAGDTLYLPFELPAGVQRLDATLSEDSPGNLGLGVFDARGADFGSPGFRGISGAERREVFIADDAATPGFIAGPLAPGPWTLAIPNFLATGKARVEVKLSFGSSAAGAALLPAQELARNTPGWYFGDLHVHTVHSSDAFSSGAALEPAQMAERAQAHGLDFLSLTDHNVTTQNDRLSAAAPPGFLLLGGEEVTTWMSGPGHLTVTGLQSGDWVDWRFRPSLGVFADTAAWSAYDRPVQVVLEQARALGLYSAVAHPMIWPGFGSNWGFFADAETDPAALPDGFEVWNGSADFALTWGPAALRRWDEELARGRHVCGNGGSDVHGVGGEVEVGRPATVVYAPALSRAAITAALRGCRGYMTADPDGPALMLSGAGPDGQQQLVGGTLYGSPGDSVTLSARVTGGEGAVLIWIHNGRSAGRVTLGAADQTVSQDFGIGEGGAVRAELRASALAGEPLALSNPIFLRLGAASSGGDESALIGQAAALLPGASPQ
;
A
#
# COMPACT_ATOMS: atom_id res chain seq x y z
N MET A 1 -32.54 -58.00 8.53
CA MET A 1 -33.51 -58.82 7.78
C MET A 1 -34.18 -57.93 6.74
N ILE A 2 -34.10 -58.30 5.46
CA ILE A 2 -34.90 -57.75 4.36
C ILE A 2 -35.94 -58.84 4.02
N PRO A 3 -37.23 -58.54 3.80
CA PRO A 3 -37.80 -58.36 2.43
C PRO A 3 -39.10 -57.50 2.38
N THR A 4 -39.75 -57.08 1.29
CA THR A 4 -39.54 -56.86 -0.16
C THR A 4 -40.83 -56.19 -0.70
N ARG A 5 -40.70 -55.34 -1.74
CA ARG A 5 -41.65 -55.09 -2.88
C ARG A 5 -43.04 -54.45 -2.61
N THR A 6 -43.72 -53.68 -3.48
CA THR A 6 -43.51 -52.89 -4.73
C THR A 6 -44.85 -52.19 -5.05
N ALA A 7 -44.82 -50.92 -5.53
CA ALA A 7 -45.72 -50.26 -6.52
C ALA A 7 -47.23 -50.08 -6.15
N THR A 8 -48.01 -49.07 -6.55
CA THR A 8 -48.05 -48.10 -7.67
C THR A 8 -48.96 -46.91 -7.28
N GLY A 9 -48.85 -45.77 -7.98
CA GLY A 9 -49.98 -44.83 -8.16
C GLY A 9 -49.65 -43.34 -8.15
N GLY A 10 -49.25 -42.77 -9.29
CA GLY A 10 -48.98 -41.32 -9.41
C GLY A 10 -49.09 -40.78 -10.83
N THR A 11 -50.30 -40.73 -11.39
CA THR A 11 -50.58 -40.02 -12.66
C THR A 11 -51.88 -39.21 -12.56
N ARG A 12 -51.86 -38.15 -11.74
CA ARG A 12 -52.81 -37.01 -11.85
C ARG A 12 -52.19 -35.63 -11.60
N ARG A 13 -50.91 -35.52 -11.22
CA ARG A 13 -50.23 -34.21 -11.03
C ARG A 13 -49.53 -33.66 -12.28
N ALA A 14 -49.27 -34.50 -13.30
CA ALA A 14 -48.53 -34.08 -14.49
C ALA A 14 -49.36 -33.25 -15.50
N VAL A 15 -50.69 -33.26 -15.41
CA VAL A 15 -51.56 -32.54 -16.37
C VAL A 15 -51.84 -31.09 -15.93
N TRP A 16 -51.65 -30.75 -14.64
CA TRP A 16 -51.83 -29.38 -14.13
C TRP A 16 -50.54 -28.54 -14.15
N GLN A 17 -49.37 -29.14 -14.30
CA GLN A 17 -48.10 -28.40 -14.46
C GLN A 17 -47.78 -28.07 -15.93
N ALA A 18 -48.40 -28.75 -16.90
CA ALA A 18 -48.16 -28.52 -18.32
C ALA A 18 -48.96 -27.35 -18.93
N LEU A 19 -50.03 -26.88 -18.26
CA LEU A 19 -50.89 -25.80 -18.75
C LEU A 19 -50.48 -24.40 -18.25
N THR A 20 -49.64 -24.30 -17.22
CA THR A 20 -49.11 -23.02 -16.71
C THR A 20 -47.83 -22.57 -17.43
N ILE A 21 -47.16 -23.47 -18.16
CA ILE A 21 -45.87 -23.22 -18.82
C ILE A 21 -46.03 -22.65 -20.26
N LEU A 22 -47.25 -22.66 -20.82
CA LEU A 22 -47.50 -22.20 -22.21
C LEU A 22 -48.28 -20.88 -22.35
N LEU A 23 -48.47 -20.13 -21.25
CA LEU A 23 -49.05 -18.77 -21.27
C LEU A 23 -48.11 -17.68 -20.73
N GLY A 24 -46.83 -17.99 -20.49
CA GLY A 24 -45.82 -17.07 -19.94
C GLY A 24 -44.71 -16.65 -20.91
N ILE A 25 -44.97 -16.66 -22.23
CA ILE A 25 -44.03 -16.17 -23.24
C ILE A 25 -44.73 -15.02 -23.94
N TRP A 26 -44.14 -13.82 -23.88
CA TRP A 26 -44.69 -12.49 -24.18
C TRP A 26 -45.34 -11.73 -23.01
N ALA A 27 -44.56 -11.56 -21.94
CA ALA A 27 -44.45 -10.31 -21.19
C ALA A 27 -43.19 -10.42 -20.31
N ALA A 28 -42.14 -9.68 -20.63
CA ALA A 28 -41.09 -9.45 -19.64
C ALA A 28 -41.75 -8.69 -18.48
N PRO A 29 -41.68 -9.15 -17.22
CA PRO A 29 -42.14 -8.33 -16.14
C PRO A 29 -41.14 -7.18 -16.04
N ALA A 30 -41.63 -5.95 -16.18
CA ALA A 30 -40.95 -4.80 -15.59
C ALA A 30 -40.80 -5.14 -14.10
N TYR A 31 -39.60 -5.52 -13.68
CA TYR A 31 -39.28 -5.65 -12.27
C TYR A 31 -39.49 -4.27 -11.65
N SER A 32 -40.56 -4.07 -10.89
CA SER A 32 -40.55 -3.02 -9.89
C SER A 32 -39.54 -3.46 -8.84
N ALA A 33 -38.37 -2.84 -8.79
CA ALA A 33 -37.39 -3.10 -7.74
C ALA A 33 -38.07 -2.91 -6.38
N GLU A 34 -38.10 -3.97 -5.57
CA GLU A 34 -38.53 -3.87 -4.19
C GLU A 34 -37.53 -2.99 -3.42
N ALA A 35 -38.04 -2.12 -2.55
CA ALA A 35 -37.20 -1.21 -1.78
C ALA A 35 -36.17 -2.00 -0.96
N LEU A 36 -34.93 -1.53 -0.95
CA LEU A 36 -33.85 -2.14 -0.18
C LEU A 36 -34.11 -1.94 1.33
N PRO A 37 -33.96 -2.98 2.16
CA PRO A 37 -34.40 -2.93 3.55
C PRO A 37 -33.52 -2.10 4.50
N HIS A 38 -32.31 -1.69 4.08
CA HIS A 38 -31.41 -0.87 4.89
C HIS A 38 -31.29 0.55 4.31
N HIS A 39 -31.93 1.49 5.00
CA HIS A 39 -31.70 2.93 4.84
C HIS A 39 -31.12 3.48 6.16
N GLY A 40 -29.82 3.77 6.18
CA GLY A 40 -29.11 4.19 7.39
C GLY A 40 -28.61 5.63 7.36
N TRP A 41 -28.64 6.30 8.51
CA TRP A 41 -27.89 7.54 8.75
C TRP A 41 -26.78 7.33 9.77
N ILE A 42 -25.63 7.98 9.59
CA ILE A 42 -24.49 7.93 10.50
C ILE A 42 -24.28 9.33 11.06
N LEU A 43 -24.44 9.47 12.38
CA LEU A 43 -24.27 10.73 13.11
C LEU A 43 -22.89 10.74 13.77
N THR A 44 -22.14 11.84 13.64
CA THR A 44 -20.73 11.92 14.09
C THR A 44 -20.44 13.00 15.12
N GLN A 45 -21.37 13.93 15.35
CA GLN A 45 -21.19 15.08 16.26
C GLN A 45 -21.56 14.77 17.71
N ASN A 46 -20.89 15.39 18.68
CA ASN A 46 -21.26 15.31 20.10
C ASN A 46 -22.32 16.35 20.55
N ASP A 47 -22.77 17.24 19.65
CA ASP A 47 -23.83 18.20 19.94
C ASP A 47 -25.20 17.49 19.99
N THR A 48 -25.80 17.48 21.18
CA THR A 48 -27.06 16.78 21.41
C THR A 48 -28.24 17.49 20.73
N ASP A 49 -28.32 18.82 20.79
CA ASP A 49 -29.45 19.55 20.21
C ASP A 49 -29.45 19.43 18.68
N TYR A 50 -28.27 19.51 18.08
CA TYR A 50 -28.09 19.22 16.65
C TYR A 50 -28.58 17.81 16.30
N ASN A 51 -28.07 16.78 16.99
CA ASN A 51 -28.42 15.39 16.67
C ASN A 51 -29.93 15.15 16.79
N ARG A 52 -30.59 15.73 17.80
CA ARG A 52 -32.05 15.62 17.97
C ARG A 52 -32.82 16.28 16.84
N ALA A 53 -32.36 17.44 16.35
CA ALA A 53 -32.95 18.10 15.19
C ALA A 53 -32.79 17.27 13.91
N VAL A 54 -31.64 16.61 13.72
CA VAL A 54 -31.43 15.66 12.62
C VAL A 54 -32.36 14.46 12.75
N ILE A 55 -32.40 13.81 13.93
CA ILE A 55 -33.24 12.64 14.20
C ILE A 55 -34.71 12.95 13.90
N ALA A 56 -35.22 14.13 14.28
CA ALA A 56 -36.60 14.53 14.02
C ALA A 56 -37.01 14.50 12.52
N ARG A 57 -36.04 14.56 11.60
CA ARG A 57 -36.27 14.50 10.15
C ARG A 57 -36.16 13.10 9.54
N MET A 58 -35.76 12.08 10.30
CA MET A 58 -35.54 10.71 9.79
C MET A 58 -36.76 10.12 9.05
N ARG A 59 -37.98 10.41 9.55
CA ARG A 59 -39.22 9.94 8.89
C ARG A 59 -39.43 10.56 7.51
N GLU A 60 -38.98 11.79 7.26
CA GLU A 60 -39.09 12.45 5.94
C GLU A 60 -38.36 11.66 4.85
N TYR A 61 -37.27 10.99 5.24
CA TYR A 61 -36.41 10.23 4.33
C TYR A 61 -36.67 8.72 4.40
N ALA A 62 -37.61 8.25 5.24
CA ALA A 62 -37.85 6.83 5.49
C ALA A 62 -36.57 6.10 5.97
N VAL A 63 -35.85 6.70 6.92
CA VAL A 63 -34.65 6.09 7.52
C VAL A 63 -35.06 4.94 8.43
N THR A 64 -34.39 3.81 8.28
CA THR A 64 -34.69 2.55 9.02
C THR A 64 -33.80 2.35 10.24
N HIS A 65 -32.61 2.95 10.25
CA HIS A 65 -31.68 2.88 11.37
C HIS A 65 -30.76 4.09 11.42
N ALA A 66 -30.29 4.44 12.60
CA ALA A 66 -29.26 5.45 12.80
C ALA A 66 -28.07 4.86 13.56
N GLN A 67 -26.87 5.25 13.14
CA GLN A 67 -25.60 4.84 13.73
C GLN A 67 -25.01 5.99 14.52
N LEU A 68 -24.75 5.77 15.81
CA LEU A 68 -24.07 6.69 16.70
C LEU A 68 -22.56 6.39 16.64
N SER A 69 -21.77 7.36 16.19
CA SER A 69 -20.35 7.18 15.87
C SER A 69 -19.49 8.39 16.27
N HIS A 70 -18.16 8.29 16.06
CA HIS A 70 -17.17 9.35 16.25
C HIS A 70 -17.23 10.07 17.61
N ARG A 71 -17.59 11.35 17.65
CA ARG A 71 -17.61 12.13 18.90
C ARG A 71 -18.77 11.72 19.82
N ILE A 72 -19.72 10.92 19.34
CA ILE A 72 -20.80 10.36 20.16
C ILE A 72 -20.27 9.17 20.96
N VAL A 73 -19.88 8.12 20.24
CA VAL A 73 -19.27 6.87 20.74
C VAL A 73 -18.55 6.15 19.59
N THR A 74 -17.32 5.71 19.79
CA THR A 74 -16.58 4.86 18.84
C THR A 74 -15.97 3.63 19.47
N ARG A 75 -15.93 3.53 20.80
CA ARG A 75 -15.36 2.39 21.50
C ARG A 75 -16.31 1.95 22.59
N VAL A 76 -16.44 0.63 22.77
CA VAL A 76 -17.24 0.07 23.87
C VAL A 76 -16.71 0.51 25.24
N ASP A 77 -15.41 0.80 25.36
CA ASP A 77 -14.79 1.26 26.60
C ASP A 77 -15.27 2.66 27.03
N GLN A 78 -15.83 3.46 26.12
CA GLN A 78 -16.37 4.78 26.46
C GLN A 78 -17.67 4.70 27.26
N PHE A 79 -18.32 3.54 27.36
CA PHE A 79 -19.50 3.35 28.23
C PHE A 79 -19.15 3.32 29.73
N ASP A 80 -17.88 3.43 30.09
CA ASP A 80 -17.45 3.71 31.47
C ASP A 80 -17.73 5.19 31.85
N ASP A 81 -17.93 6.08 30.88
CA ASP A 81 -18.27 7.50 31.09
C ASP A 81 -19.80 7.70 31.18
N PRO A 82 -20.32 8.15 32.34
CA PRO A 82 -21.74 8.42 32.53
C PRO A 82 -22.32 9.44 31.53
N GLU A 83 -21.52 10.40 31.03
CA GLU A 83 -21.98 11.38 30.05
C GLU A 83 -22.20 10.74 28.68
N VAL A 84 -21.33 9.82 28.26
CA VAL A 84 -21.51 9.02 27.05
C VAL A 84 -22.78 8.17 27.17
N VAL A 85 -22.98 7.51 28.32
CA VAL A 85 -24.17 6.68 28.58
C VAL A 85 -25.46 7.51 28.51
N ALA A 86 -25.47 8.67 29.17
CA ALA A 86 -26.64 9.56 29.18
C ALA A 86 -26.96 10.08 27.76
N ARG A 87 -25.94 10.50 27.01
CA ARG A 87 -26.10 10.98 25.63
C ARG A 87 -26.61 9.87 24.71
N VAL A 88 -26.03 8.68 24.75
CA VAL A 88 -26.45 7.54 23.91
C VAL A 88 -27.89 7.11 24.23
N ARG A 89 -28.28 7.04 25.52
CA ARG A 89 -29.67 6.74 25.91
C ARG A 89 -30.66 7.74 25.32
N LEU A 90 -30.39 9.05 25.50
CA LEU A 90 -31.27 10.10 24.99
C LEU A 90 -31.45 10.02 23.48
N LEU A 91 -30.35 9.88 22.73
CA LEU A 91 -30.42 9.76 21.27
C LEU A 91 -31.10 8.46 20.83
N ALA A 92 -30.90 7.36 21.56
CA ALA A 92 -31.56 6.09 21.27
C ALA A 92 -33.08 6.20 21.40
N ASP A 93 -33.56 6.83 22.47
CA ASP A 93 -35.00 7.06 22.70
C ASP A 93 -35.61 7.93 21.58
N ASP A 94 -34.91 8.99 21.17
CA ASP A 94 -35.37 9.87 20.09
C ASP A 94 -35.40 9.13 18.72
N ILE A 95 -34.43 8.27 18.44
CA ILE A 95 -34.38 7.44 17.21
C ILE A 95 -35.51 6.41 17.21
N HIS A 96 -35.75 5.72 18.34
CA HIS A 96 -36.86 4.78 18.49
C HIS A 96 -38.21 5.48 18.33
N ALA A 97 -38.35 6.72 18.82
CA ALA A 97 -39.55 7.52 18.61
C ALA A 97 -39.80 7.79 17.12
N GLN A 98 -38.77 7.78 16.26
CA GLN A 98 -38.93 7.86 14.81
C GLN A 98 -39.29 6.51 14.15
N GLY A 99 -39.20 5.39 14.88
CA GLY A 99 -39.46 4.05 14.37
C GLY A 99 -38.24 3.40 13.70
N ALA A 100 -37.04 3.87 14.01
CA ALA A 100 -35.77 3.37 13.45
C ALA A 100 -34.95 2.63 14.50
N LYS A 101 -34.05 1.73 14.08
CA LYS A 101 -33.10 1.04 14.96
C LYS A 101 -31.91 1.92 15.36
N VAL A 102 -31.32 1.66 16.52
CA VAL A 102 -30.13 2.35 17.03
C VAL A 102 -28.91 1.44 16.99
N LEU A 103 -27.89 1.82 16.23
CA LEU A 103 -26.61 1.12 16.16
C LEU A 103 -25.51 1.96 16.80
N VAL A 104 -24.56 1.34 17.51
CA VAL A 104 -23.40 2.02 18.08
C VAL A 104 -22.10 1.49 17.47
N TRP A 105 -21.13 2.37 17.26
CA TRP A 105 -19.82 1.97 16.74
C TRP A 105 -18.91 1.45 17.86
N ALA A 106 -18.14 0.42 17.53
CA ALA A 106 -17.09 -0.13 18.38
C ALA A 106 -15.84 -0.46 17.53
N GLN A 107 -14.84 0.40 17.65
CA GLN A 107 -13.48 0.17 17.19
C GLN A 107 -12.82 -0.79 18.18
N GLU A 108 -12.28 -1.90 17.68
CA GLU A 108 -11.68 -2.92 18.53
C GLU A 108 -10.29 -2.52 19.03
N LEU A 109 -9.86 -3.13 20.16
CA LEU A 109 -8.61 -2.83 20.87
C LEU A 109 -8.47 -1.36 21.31
N GLY A 110 -9.16 -1.01 22.40
CA GLY A 110 -9.30 0.38 22.88
C GLY A 110 -8.04 1.12 23.33
N GLU A 111 -6.86 0.48 23.28
CA GLU A 111 -5.54 1.04 23.60
C GLU A 111 -4.49 0.46 22.65
N ASP A 112 -3.34 1.13 22.55
CA ASP A 112 -2.19 0.66 21.77
C ASP A 112 -1.60 -0.61 22.41
N ARG A 113 -2.09 -1.78 21.98
CA ARG A 113 -1.67 -3.08 22.49
C ARG A 113 -0.85 -3.82 21.44
N LEU A 114 0.41 -4.07 21.78
CA LEU A 114 1.27 -4.92 20.96
C LEU A 114 0.87 -6.40 21.05
N SER A 115 0.32 -6.88 22.18
CA SER A 115 -0.10 -8.28 22.32
C SER A 115 -1.53 -8.44 22.85
N PHE A 116 -2.22 -9.50 22.38
CA PHE A 116 -3.60 -9.83 22.74
C PHE A 116 -3.87 -11.33 22.62
N CYS A 117 -4.59 -11.90 23.60
CA CYS A 117 -5.01 -13.31 23.54
C CYS A 117 -6.35 -13.45 22.80
N PHE A 118 -6.30 -13.99 21.59
CA PHE A 118 -7.46 -14.19 20.71
C PHE A 118 -8.26 -15.48 21.00
N ASP A 119 -7.79 -16.32 21.93
CA ASP A 119 -8.56 -17.46 22.42
C ASP A 119 -9.87 -16.97 23.04
N PRO A 120 -11.05 -17.45 22.61
CA PRO A 120 -12.34 -17.09 23.21
C PRO A 120 -12.41 -17.31 24.72
N ASP A 121 -11.67 -18.30 25.23
CA ASP A 121 -11.55 -18.61 26.66
C ASP A 121 -10.27 -18.00 27.26
N GLY A 122 -9.60 -17.10 26.54
CA GLY A 122 -8.47 -16.30 27.00
C GLY A 122 -8.90 -15.17 27.93
N ALA A 123 -7.97 -14.70 28.79
CA ALA A 123 -8.26 -13.59 29.70
C ALA A 123 -8.59 -12.29 28.96
N ASP A 124 -7.81 -11.94 27.92
CA ASP A 124 -8.04 -10.73 27.12
C ASP A 124 -9.40 -10.77 26.40
N MET A 125 -9.71 -11.87 25.71
CA MET A 125 -10.99 -12.00 25.00
C MET A 125 -12.18 -12.00 25.95
N ARG A 126 -12.10 -12.70 27.09
CA ARG A 126 -13.17 -12.65 28.12
C ARG A 126 -13.37 -11.25 28.67
N ALA A 127 -12.30 -10.52 28.97
CA ALA A 127 -12.38 -9.15 29.44
C ALA A 127 -13.04 -8.26 28.37
N ARG A 128 -12.69 -8.47 27.09
CA ARG A 128 -13.28 -7.71 25.99
C ARG A 128 -14.77 -8.00 25.82
N MET A 129 -15.16 -9.27 25.81
CA MET A 129 -16.55 -9.70 25.81
C MET A 129 -17.34 -9.12 27.00
N GLN A 130 -16.71 -9.02 28.18
CA GLN A 130 -17.36 -8.43 29.35
C GLN A 130 -17.71 -6.95 29.15
N ARG A 131 -16.83 -6.16 28.50
CA ARG A 131 -17.13 -4.75 28.18
C ARG A 131 -18.40 -4.59 27.34
N TYR A 132 -18.61 -5.50 26.40
CA TYR A 132 -19.85 -5.56 25.61
C TYR A 132 -21.08 -5.88 26.47
N ARG A 133 -20.97 -6.84 27.39
CA ARG A 133 -22.07 -7.14 28.33
C ARG A 133 -22.41 -5.93 29.18
N ASP A 134 -21.40 -5.25 29.71
CA ASP A 134 -21.57 -4.09 30.58
C ASP A 134 -22.27 -2.96 29.82
N ALA A 135 -21.80 -2.62 28.61
CA ALA A 135 -22.39 -1.59 27.76
C ALA A 135 -23.86 -1.88 27.40
N LEU A 136 -24.16 -3.11 26.93
CA LEU A 136 -25.51 -3.49 26.52
C LEU A 136 -26.47 -3.65 27.71
N THR A 137 -25.97 -4.01 28.89
CA THR A 137 -26.76 -4.00 30.13
C THR A 137 -27.11 -2.58 30.55
N GLN A 138 -26.15 -1.65 30.42
CA GLN A 138 -26.38 -0.25 30.74
C GLN A 138 -27.37 0.40 29.77
N ILE A 139 -27.36 0.05 28.49
CA ILE A 139 -28.25 0.66 27.49
C ILE A 139 -28.97 -0.43 26.67
N PRO A 140 -30.05 -1.01 27.20
CA PRO A 140 -30.82 -2.05 26.50
C PRO A 140 -31.47 -1.56 25.20
N ALA A 141 -31.61 -0.24 25.02
CA ALA A 141 -32.15 0.42 23.83
C ALA A 141 -31.22 0.33 22.59
N ILE A 142 -29.96 -0.08 22.75
CA ILE A 142 -29.08 -0.36 21.60
C ILE A 142 -29.62 -1.60 20.86
N ASP A 143 -29.84 -1.50 19.55
CA ASP A 143 -30.35 -2.61 18.71
C ASP A 143 -29.24 -3.40 18.04
N GLY A 144 -28.06 -2.80 17.87
CA GLY A 144 -26.92 -3.49 17.28
C GLY A 144 -25.58 -2.74 17.42
N VAL A 145 -24.51 -3.45 17.08
CA VAL A 145 -23.13 -2.97 17.19
C VAL A 145 -22.45 -3.02 15.83
N VAL A 146 -21.79 -1.93 15.45
CA VAL A 146 -20.92 -1.85 14.27
C VAL A 146 -19.47 -2.01 14.69
N ILE A 147 -18.91 -3.18 14.45
CA ILE A 147 -17.51 -3.52 14.71
C ILE A 147 -16.65 -2.96 13.59
N SER A 148 -15.57 -2.24 13.93
CA SER A 148 -14.61 -1.70 12.97
C SER A 148 -13.18 -1.99 13.38
N PHE A 149 -12.33 -2.34 12.42
CA PHE A 149 -10.92 -2.68 12.66
C PHE A 149 -9.94 -1.65 12.11
N GLY A 150 -10.13 -1.15 10.88
CA GLY A 150 -9.22 -0.17 10.27
C GLY A 150 -9.24 1.23 10.90
N SER A 151 -9.96 1.45 12.00
CA SER A 151 -9.90 2.70 12.79
C SER A 151 -9.56 2.42 14.25
N ALA A 152 -9.12 1.20 14.55
CA ALA A 152 -8.64 0.82 15.87
C ALA A 152 -7.32 1.55 16.18
N PRO A 153 -7.06 1.92 17.44
CA PRO A 153 -5.73 2.35 17.88
C PRO A 153 -4.62 1.37 17.47
N SER A 154 -4.90 0.06 17.59
CA SER A 154 -4.02 -1.01 17.11
C SER A 154 -4.69 -1.84 16.03
N GLU A 155 -4.06 -1.91 14.85
CA GLU A 155 -4.50 -2.77 13.77
C GLU A 155 -4.32 -4.26 14.15
N LEU A 156 -5.34 -5.09 13.98
CA LEU A 156 -5.26 -6.51 14.33
C LEU A 156 -4.17 -7.27 13.55
N SER A 157 -3.82 -6.79 12.36
CA SER A 157 -2.71 -7.29 11.56
C SER A 157 -1.35 -7.15 12.25
N THR A 158 -1.16 -6.12 13.08
CA THR A 158 0.10 -5.87 13.80
C THR A 158 0.10 -6.48 15.21
N VAL A 159 -1.07 -6.77 15.78
CA VAL A 159 -1.18 -7.30 17.14
C VAL A 159 -0.71 -8.75 17.26
N VAL A 160 0.22 -8.97 18.18
CA VAL A 160 0.81 -10.26 18.50
C VAL A 160 -0.16 -11.15 19.29
N PRO A 161 -0.43 -12.39 18.85
CA PRO A 161 -1.16 -13.35 19.67
C PRO A 161 -0.37 -13.73 20.93
N SER A 162 -0.93 -13.48 22.12
CA SER A 162 -0.28 -13.86 23.39
C SER A 162 -0.63 -15.28 23.86
N CYS A 163 -1.54 -15.97 23.15
CA CYS A 163 -1.96 -17.33 23.42
C CYS A 163 -2.19 -18.09 22.11
N GLN A 164 -2.01 -19.42 22.11
CA GLN A 164 -2.17 -20.30 20.92
C GLN A 164 -1.58 -19.68 19.63
N PRO A 165 -0.32 -19.20 19.62
CA PRO A 165 0.21 -18.33 18.56
C PRO A 165 0.17 -18.98 17.17
N ALA A 166 0.34 -20.29 17.06
CA ALA A 166 0.31 -20.98 15.77
C ALA A 166 -1.03 -20.87 15.03
N GLN A 167 -2.17 -20.87 15.75
CA GLN A 167 -3.48 -20.70 15.12
C GLN A 167 -3.69 -19.26 14.67
N TYR A 168 -3.34 -18.31 15.55
CA TYR A 168 -3.59 -16.88 15.38
C TYR A 168 -2.45 -16.14 14.64
N ALA A 169 -1.39 -16.84 14.22
CA ALA A 169 -0.38 -16.32 13.31
C ALA A 169 -1.00 -15.91 11.96
N ARG A 170 -2.07 -16.61 11.55
CA ARG A 170 -2.89 -16.19 10.41
C ARG A 170 -3.72 -14.98 10.81
N ILE A 171 -3.42 -13.81 10.22
CA ILE A 171 -4.10 -12.55 10.51
C ILE A 171 -5.63 -12.67 10.38
N ALA A 172 -6.13 -13.37 9.34
CA ALA A 172 -7.57 -13.63 9.16
C ALA A 172 -8.22 -14.31 10.38
N GLU A 173 -7.53 -15.21 11.08
CA GLU A 173 -8.05 -15.87 12.28
C GLU A 173 -8.19 -14.91 13.46
N ARG A 174 -7.36 -13.86 13.54
CA ARG A 174 -7.48 -12.81 14.56
C ARG A 174 -8.75 -11.99 14.36
N TYR A 175 -8.98 -11.55 13.12
CA TYR A 175 -10.21 -10.84 12.73
C TYR A 175 -11.45 -11.69 13.01
N LYS A 176 -11.46 -12.94 12.53
CA LYS A 176 -12.56 -13.88 12.75
C LYS A 176 -12.82 -14.14 14.23
N ALA A 177 -11.77 -14.40 15.03
CA ALA A 177 -11.92 -14.63 16.46
C ALA A 177 -12.57 -13.44 17.18
N MET A 178 -12.17 -12.22 16.83
CA MET A 178 -12.79 -11.00 17.37
C MET A 178 -14.26 -10.86 16.93
N ILE A 179 -14.55 -11.03 15.63
CA ILE A 179 -15.92 -10.99 15.10
C ILE A 179 -16.80 -12.01 15.84
N GLU A 180 -16.34 -13.25 15.98
CA GLU A 180 -17.13 -14.33 16.59
C GLU A 180 -17.32 -14.14 18.10
N ALA A 181 -16.31 -13.64 18.81
CA ALA A 181 -16.38 -13.37 20.24
C ALA A 181 -17.37 -12.24 20.56
N VAL A 182 -17.28 -11.12 19.83
CA VAL A 182 -18.24 -10.01 19.98
C VAL A 182 -19.63 -10.47 19.57
N SER A 183 -19.75 -11.24 18.48
CA SER A 183 -21.04 -11.78 18.04
C SER A 183 -21.68 -12.71 19.06
N ARG A 184 -20.90 -13.50 19.79
CA ARG A 184 -21.43 -14.36 20.88
C ARG A 184 -22.12 -13.51 21.95
N VAL A 185 -21.54 -12.38 22.33
CA VAL A 185 -22.17 -11.49 23.33
C VAL A 185 -23.36 -10.75 22.72
N VAL A 186 -23.12 -9.99 21.65
CA VAL A 186 -24.10 -9.07 21.09
C VAL A 186 -25.32 -9.82 20.54
N SER A 187 -25.10 -10.89 19.77
CA SER A 187 -26.18 -11.66 19.13
C SER A 187 -26.73 -12.76 20.02
N ASP A 188 -25.90 -13.68 20.54
CA ASP A 188 -26.44 -14.85 21.25
C ASP A 188 -26.96 -14.51 22.66
N GLU A 189 -26.23 -13.66 23.41
CA GLU A 189 -26.61 -13.33 24.78
C GLU A 189 -27.68 -12.23 24.84
N PHE A 190 -27.59 -11.20 23.98
CA PHE A 190 -28.48 -10.02 24.02
C PHE A 190 -29.49 -9.94 22.87
N GLY A 191 -29.42 -10.80 21.85
CA GLY A 191 -30.35 -10.80 20.72
C GLY A 191 -30.25 -9.55 19.84
N LYS A 192 -29.07 -8.93 19.76
CA LYS A 192 -28.81 -7.69 19.01
C LYS A 192 -28.11 -7.98 17.68
N ASP A 193 -28.24 -7.05 16.74
CA ASP A 193 -27.64 -7.18 15.41
C ASP A 193 -26.14 -6.88 15.44
N VAL A 194 -25.35 -7.66 14.70
CA VAL A 194 -23.90 -7.45 14.56
C VAL A 194 -23.59 -7.03 13.15
N TYR A 195 -22.91 -5.89 13.05
CA TYR A 195 -22.43 -5.34 11.80
C TYR A 195 -20.92 -5.34 11.79
N VAL A 196 -20.31 -5.82 10.71
CA VAL A 196 -18.86 -5.80 10.52
C VAL A 196 -18.51 -4.82 9.42
N ARG A 197 -17.78 -3.77 9.77
CA ARG A 197 -17.34 -2.73 8.86
C ARG A 197 -16.03 -3.12 8.19
N THR A 198 -16.00 -3.12 6.86
CA THR A 198 -14.84 -3.54 6.06
C THR A 198 -13.86 -2.40 5.78
N PHE A 199 -13.61 -1.54 6.77
CA PHE A 199 -12.67 -0.43 6.59
C PHE A 199 -11.23 -0.91 6.82
N TYR A 200 -10.36 -0.58 5.86
CA TYR A 200 -8.93 -0.86 5.82
C TYR A 200 -8.19 0.34 5.22
N HIS A 201 -6.90 0.50 5.55
CA HIS A 201 -6.08 1.61 5.07
C HIS A 201 -5.19 1.23 3.87
N LYS A 202 -4.83 -0.05 3.74
CA LYS A 202 -3.88 -0.57 2.74
C LYS A 202 -4.47 -1.76 1.99
N GLY A 203 -4.07 -1.93 0.72
CA GLY A 203 -4.56 -3.02 -0.15
C GLY A 203 -4.24 -4.41 0.38
N LEU A 204 -3.14 -4.55 1.12
CA LEU A 204 -2.69 -5.81 1.72
C LEU A 204 -3.66 -6.37 2.78
N GLU A 205 -4.54 -5.55 3.35
CA GLU A 205 -5.51 -5.98 4.37
C GLU A 205 -6.74 -6.67 3.77
N ILE A 206 -7.03 -6.40 2.48
CA ILE A 206 -8.22 -6.91 1.79
C ILE A 206 -8.33 -8.44 1.85
N PRO A 207 -7.28 -9.22 1.54
CA PRO A 207 -7.37 -10.68 1.60
C PRO A 207 -7.69 -11.21 3.00
N PHE A 208 -7.22 -10.54 4.06
CA PHE A 208 -7.46 -10.95 5.44
C PHE A 208 -8.90 -10.76 5.86
N LEU A 209 -9.45 -9.57 5.59
CA LEU A 209 -10.84 -9.26 5.88
C LEU A 209 -11.78 -10.14 5.05
N ARG A 210 -11.48 -10.34 3.76
CA ARG A 210 -12.22 -11.28 2.90
C ARG A 210 -12.29 -12.68 3.52
N ALA A 211 -11.13 -13.26 3.86
CA ALA A 211 -11.06 -14.60 4.42
C ALA A 211 -11.79 -14.68 5.77
N ALA A 212 -11.55 -13.72 6.67
CA ALA A 212 -12.19 -13.68 7.97
C ALA A 212 -13.72 -13.61 7.86
N LEU A 213 -14.24 -12.77 6.96
CA LEU A 213 -15.68 -12.64 6.72
C LEU A 213 -16.26 -13.90 6.09
N ALA A 214 -15.65 -14.42 5.02
CA ALA A 214 -16.13 -15.63 4.35
C ALA A 214 -16.14 -16.87 5.26
N GLU A 215 -15.18 -16.96 6.19
CA GLU A 215 -15.10 -18.06 7.14
C GLU A 215 -16.00 -17.89 8.38
N THR A 216 -16.46 -16.68 8.68
CA THR A 216 -17.31 -16.41 9.85
C THR A 216 -18.66 -17.10 9.67
N GLN A 217 -18.99 -18.04 10.56
CA GLN A 217 -20.23 -18.82 10.45
C GLN A 217 -21.42 -18.16 11.16
N ARG A 218 -21.16 -17.10 11.95
CA ARG A 218 -22.20 -16.41 12.72
C ARG A 218 -23.00 -15.44 11.85
N PRO A 219 -24.29 -15.21 12.17
CA PRO A 219 -25.10 -14.26 11.43
C PRO A 219 -24.59 -12.83 11.68
N ILE A 220 -23.91 -12.27 10.69
CA ILE A 220 -23.46 -10.87 10.66
C ILE A 220 -24.00 -10.17 9.42
N THR A 221 -24.07 -8.84 9.47
CA THR A 221 -24.27 -7.98 8.29
C THR A 221 -23.00 -7.21 8.00
N VAL A 222 -22.60 -7.14 6.73
CA VAL A 222 -21.35 -6.48 6.36
C VAL A 222 -21.64 -5.05 5.87
N MET A 223 -20.91 -4.09 6.41
CA MET A 223 -20.96 -2.69 5.99
C MET A 223 -19.67 -2.36 5.23
N THR A 224 -19.80 -2.03 3.96
CA THR A 224 -18.63 -1.81 3.08
C THR A 224 -18.70 -0.44 2.46
N LYS A 225 -17.64 0.36 2.62
CA LYS A 225 -17.55 1.64 1.91
C LYS A 225 -17.69 1.42 0.40
N SER A 226 -18.34 2.35 -0.29
CA SER A 226 -18.47 2.28 -1.75
C SER A 226 -17.13 2.39 -2.48
N GLU A 227 -16.11 2.95 -1.83
CA GLU A 227 -14.72 3.04 -2.29
C GLU A 227 -13.78 2.25 -1.36
N PRO A 228 -12.61 1.78 -1.85
CA PRO A 228 -11.54 1.35 -0.97
C PRO A 228 -11.00 2.53 -0.14
N ASN A 229 -10.35 2.23 0.98
CA ASN A 229 -9.77 3.23 1.87
C ASN A 229 -10.81 4.19 2.47
N ASP A 230 -10.60 5.51 2.39
CA ASP A 230 -11.31 6.49 3.21
C ASP A 230 -12.05 7.55 2.39
N PHE A 231 -13.17 7.18 1.77
CA PHE A 231 -14.14 8.08 1.13
C PHE A 231 -13.54 9.09 0.15
N ALA A 232 -12.49 8.71 -0.56
CA ALA A 232 -12.00 9.45 -1.71
C ALA A 232 -12.96 9.15 -2.88
N PRO A 233 -13.79 10.10 -3.36
CA PRO A 233 -14.73 9.85 -4.46
C PRO A 233 -13.99 9.35 -5.71
N TYR A 234 -14.67 8.81 -6.72
CA TYR A 234 -14.03 8.35 -7.97
C TYR A 234 -12.97 7.24 -7.85
N TYR A 235 -12.61 6.78 -6.65
CA TYR A 235 -11.88 5.52 -6.49
C TYR A 235 -12.70 4.41 -7.16
N PRO A 236 -12.05 3.30 -7.57
CA PRO A 236 -12.79 2.14 -8.05
C PRO A 236 -13.79 1.66 -6.98
N LEU A 237 -14.76 0.84 -7.39
CA LEU A 237 -15.65 0.18 -6.43
C LEU A 237 -14.80 -0.62 -5.42
N ASN A 238 -15.16 -0.58 -4.15
CA ASN A 238 -14.44 -1.32 -3.11
C ASN A 238 -14.36 -2.82 -3.46
N PRO A 239 -13.15 -3.42 -3.51
CA PRO A 239 -12.96 -4.83 -3.89
C PRO A 239 -13.67 -5.86 -3.00
N LEU A 240 -14.14 -5.49 -1.80
CA LEU A 240 -14.93 -6.37 -0.93
C LEU A 240 -16.44 -6.30 -1.22
N VAL A 241 -16.90 -5.44 -2.14
CA VAL A 241 -18.30 -5.46 -2.57
C VAL A 241 -18.60 -6.80 -3.23
N ALA A 242 -19.62 -7.49 -2.73
CA ALA A 242 -20.06 -8.82 -3.16
C ALA A 242 -19.07 -9.97 -2.89
N ASP A 243 -17.98 -9.72 -2.15
CA ASP A 243 -16.87 -10.66 -1.90
C ASP A 243 -16.62 -10.85 -0.39
N VAL A 244 -17.71 -11.14 0.34
CA VAL A 244 -17.73 -11.27 1.81
C VAL A 244 -18.48 -12.53 2.28
N GLY A 245 -18.48 -13.57 1.44
CA GLY A 245 -19.24 -14.81 1.68
C GLY A 245 -20.76 -14.61 1.58
N ALA A 246 -21.52 -15.47 2.26
CA ALA A 246 -22.98 -15.49 2.21
C ALA A 246 -23.68 -14.39 3.05
N HIS A 247 -22.91 -13.41 3.57
CA HIS A 247 -23.44 -12.38 4.45
C HIS A 247 -24.21 -11.29 3.67
N PRO A 248 -25.31 -10.76 4.20
CA PRO A 248 -25.97 -9.58 3.64
C PRO A 248 -25.04 -8.36 3.76
N GLN A 249 -25.00 -7.51 2.74
CA GLN A 249 -24.07 -6.38 2.66
C GLN A 249 -24.77 -5.09 2.23
N PHE A 250 -24.41 -3.97 2.84
CA PHE A 250 -24.85 -2.62 2.43
C PHE A 250 -23.66 -1.66 2.29
N LEU A 251 -23.86 -0.61 1.51
CA LEU A 251 -22.83 0.41 1.28
C LEU A 251 -22.74 1.40 2.45
N GLU A 252 -21.53 1.74 2.87
CA GLU A 252 -21.25 2.94 3.66
C GLU A 252 -20.92 4.08 2.69
N LEU A 253 -21.66 5.18 2.78
CA LEU A 253 -21.51 6.37 1.93
C LEU A 253 -21.16 7.59 2.79
N ASP A 254 -20.57 8.60 2.17
CA ASP A 254 -20.32 9.90 2.79
C ASP A 254 -21.17 10.96 2.10
N CYS A 255 -22.17 11.53 2.78
CA CYS A 255 -23.05 12.56 2.22
C CYS A 255 -22.60 13.95 2.65
N ALA A 256 -21.86 14.05 3.76
CA ALA A 256 -21.37 15.31 4.31
C ALA A 256 -20.00 15.71 3.74
N GLY A 257 -19.18 14.73 3.35
CA GLY A 257 -17.99 14.95 2.56
C GLY A 257 -16.73 15.26 3.32
N GLU A 258 -16.22 14.27 4.06
CA GLU A 258 -14.97 14.35 4.80
C GLU A 258 -13.81 14.90 3.98
N TYR A 259 -13.71 14.49 2.72
CA TYR A 259 -12.56 14.72 1.84
C TYR A 259 -12.80 15.74 0.73
N TRP A 260 -14.02 16.24 0.58
CA TRP A 260 -14.38 17.09 -0.56
C TRP A 260 -15.15 18.35 -0.15
N GLY A 261 -14.89 18.84 1.05
CA GLY A 261 -15.27 20.17 1.51
C GLY A 261 -16.26 20.20 2.67
N ARG A 262 -16.57 19.07 3.33
CA ARG A 262 -17.41 18.95 4.53
C ARG A 262 -18.71 19.77 4.46
N SER A 263 -19.40 19.78 3.33
CA SER A 263 -20.62 20.60 3.13
C SER A 263 -20.46 22.12 3.24
N THR A 264 -19.23 22.62 3.37
CA THR A 264 -18.89 24.05 3.29
C THR A 264 -18.47 24.45 1.88
N ILE A 265 -17.98 23.50 1.08
CA ILE A 265 -17.89 23.57 -0.37
C ILE A 265 -18.95 22.63 -0.98
N PRO A 266 -19.77 23.11 -1.93
CA PRO A 266 -20.82 22.27 -2.52
C PRO A 266 -20.24 21.15 -3.37
N PHE A 267 -20.75 19.93 -3.19
CA PHE A 267 -20.38 18.77 -3.99
C PHE A 267 -21.58 17.80 -4.04
N VAL A 268 -22.36 17.91 -5.11
CA VAL A 268 -23.60 17.14 -5.29
C VAL A 268 -23.33 15.92 -6.17
N ALA A 269 -23.23 14.75 -5.55
CA ALA A 269 -22.75 13.51 -6.12
C ALA A 269 -23.86 12.50 -6.47
N ALA A 270 -25.07 12.98 -6.82
CA ALA A 270 -26.20 12.08 -7.14
C ALA A 270 -25.88 11.12 -8.31
N GLU A 271 -25.21 11.61 -9.35
CA GLU A 271 -24.74 10.80 -10.49
C GLU A 271 -23.74 9.71 -10.04
N TYR A 272 -22.86 10.04 -9.10
CA TYR A 272 -21.90 9.11 -8.51
C TYR A 272 -22.56 8.03 -7.67
N PHE A 273 -23.52 8.41 -6.82
CA PHE A 273 -24.21 7.43 -5.98
C PHE A 273 -25.04 6.47 -6.83
N ALA A 274 -25.70 6.96 -7.88
CA ALA A 274 -26.38 6.10 -8.84
C ALA A 274 -25.39 5.12 -9.52
N GLN A 275 -24.18 5.59 -9.85
CA GLN A 275 -23.10 4.73 -10.37
C GLN A 275 -22.73 3.63 -9.37
N ARG A 276 -22.49 3.98 -8.11
CA ARG A 276 -22.11 3.02 -7.05
C ARG A 276 -23.17 1.95 -6.82
N TYR A 277 -24.45 2.31 -6.85
CA TYR A 277 -25.55 1.35 -6.72
C TYR A 277 -25.62 0.40 -7.92
N ARG A 278 -25.45 0.92 -9.14
CA ARG A 278 -25.42 0.08 -10.35
C ARG A 278 -24.24 -0.89 -10.31
N GLU A 279 -23.02 -0.40 -10.11
CA GLU A 279 -21.79 -1.20 -10.04
C GLU A 279 -21.89 -2.28 -8.96
N THR A 280 -22.44 -1.93 -7.79
CA THR A 280 -22.67 -2.89 -6.70
C THR A 280 -23.62 -4.01 -7.14
N ARG A 281 -24.76 -3.66 -7.75
CA ARG A 281 -25.73 -4.67 -8.21
C ARG A 281 -25.17 -5.57 -9.30
N GLU A 282 -24.37 -5.02 -10.22
CA GLU A 282 -23.66 -5.79 -11.24
C GLU A 282 -22.71 -6.82 -10.61
N GLN A 283 -21.95 -6.43 -9.59
CA GLN A 283 -21.07 -7.37 -8.86
C GLN A 283 -21.86 -8.47 -8.14
N PHE A 284 -22.97 -8.13 -7.48
CA PHE A 284 -23.85 -9.14 -6.87
C PHE A 284 -24.44 -10.10 -7.92
N ALA A 285 -24.85 -9.58 -9.08
CA ALA A 285 -25.39 -10.39 -10.17
C ALA A 285 -24.33 -11.30 -10.84
N ALA A 286 -23.04 -10.96 -10.74
CA ALA A 286 -21.93 -11.72 -11.30
C ALA A 286 -21.62 -13.04 -10.56
N GLY A 287 -22.25 -13.30 -9.42
CA GLY A 287 -22.19 -14.61 -8.74
C GLY A 287 -21.90 -14.58 -7.24
N SER A 288 -22.26 -13.51 -6.52
CA SER A 288 -22.08 -13.42 -5.07
C SER A 288 -22.99 -14.40 -4.31
N GLU A 289 -22.49 -14.95 -3.20
CA GLU A 289 -23.29 -15.77 -2.28
C GLU A 289 -24.18 -14.92 -1.35
N GLY A 290 -23.80 -13.65 -1.15
CA GLY A 290 -24.53 -12.71 -0.31
C GLY A 290 -25.65 -11.99 -1.04
N ARG A 291 -26.21 -10.96 -0.40
CA ARG A 291 -27.22 -10.08 -1.00
C ARG A 291 -26.93 -8.61 -0.70
N PHE A 292 -27.17 -7.74 -1.69
CA PHE A 292 -27.15 -6.30 -1.49
C PHE A 292 -28.44 -5.83 -0.81
N ILE A 293 -28.33 -5.08 0.29
CA ILE A 293 -29.48 -4.75 1.15
C ILE A 293 -29.74 -3.25 1.34
N GLY A 294 -28.92 -2.35 0.79
CA GLY A 294 -29.11 -0.90 0.90
C GLY A 294 -27.85 -0.11 1.17
N SER A 295 -27.96 0.99 1.91
CA SER A 295 -26.81 1.81 2.31
C SER A 295 -27.04 2.57 3.61
N ALA A 296 -25.96 3.04 4.23
CA ALA A 296 -25.96 4.05 5.27
C ALA A 296 -25.08 5.23 4.86
N CYS A 297 -25.48 6.46 5.20
CA CYS A 297 -24.73 7.66 4.82
C CYS A 297 -24.38 8.53 6.02
N ARG A 298 -23.17 9.09 6.03
CA ARG A 298 -22.77 10.14 6.99
C ARG A 298 -23.51 11.43 6.68
N VAL A 299 -24.39 11.85 7.59
CA VAL A 299 -25.21 13.07 7.43
C VAL A 299 -24.53 14.33 7.95
N ASP A 300 -23.39 14.16 8.63
CA ASP A 300 -22.53 15.21 9.13
C ASP A 300 -21.06 14.79 9.15
N ARG A 301 -20.18 15.78 9.21
CA ARG A 301 -18.75 15.60 9.51
C ARG A 301 -18.34 16.53 10.63
N TYR A 302 -18.43 16.03 11.87
CA TYR A 302 -18.32 16.87 13.07
C TYR A 302 -19.24 18.09 12.91
N GLU A 303 -18.83 19.30 13.32
CA GLU A 303 -19.60 20.55 13.26
C GLU A 303 -20.18 20.96 11.88
N HIS A 304 -19.94 20.20 10.80
CA HIS A 304 -20.45 20.51 9.47
C HIS A 304 -21.58 19.56 9.02
N PRO A 305 -22.84 20.03 9.02
CA PRO A 305 -24.00 19.23 8.60
C PRO A 305 -24.16 19.20 7.07
N ALA A 306 -24.66 18.08 6.54
CA ALA A 306 -25.13 18.04 5.15
C ALA A 306 -26.56 18.60 5.01
N LEU A 307 -27.44 18.30 5.97
CA LEU A 307 -28.82 18.82 6.01
C LEU A 307 -28.82 20.36 6.09
N GLY A 308 -29.68 21.00 5.29
CA GLY A 308 -29.75 22.46 5.19
C GLY A 308 -28.72 23.08 4.23
N THR A 309 -27.81 22.28 3.67
CA THR A 309 -26.81 22.69 2.68
C THR A 309 -27.13 22.11 1.29
N LEU A 310 -26.30 22.40 0.29
CA LEU A 310 -26.43 21.77 -1.03
C LEU A 310 -26.16 20.26 -1.01
N ASN A 311 -25.38 19.77 -0.04
CA ASN A 311 -25.08 18.35 0.09
C ASN A 311 -26.27 17.54 0.63
N GLU A 312 -27.36 18.18 1.07
CA GLU A 312 -28.63 17.51 1.35
C GLU A 312 -29.17 16.76 0.11
N ALA A 313 -28.78 17.20 -1.10
CA ALA A 313 -29.05 16.47 -2.34
C ALA A 313 -28.45 15.05 -2.34
N ASN A 314 -27.32 14.83 -1.65
CA ASN A 314 -26.69 13.51 -1.53
C ASN A 314 -27.50 12.59 -0.61
N ILE A 315 -28.06 13.14 0.47
CA ILE A 315 -28.99 12.41 1.37
C ILE A 315 -30.27 12.05 0.62
N ASP A 316 -30.82 12.99 -0.15
CA ASP A 316 -32.01 12.74 -0.98
C ASP A 316 -31.72 11.68 -2.06
N ALA A 317 -30.53 11.71 -2.67
CA ALA A 317 -30.11 10.69 -3.62
C ALA A 317 -30.02 9.30 -3.00
N GLN A 318 -29.39 9.18 -1.81
CA GLN A 318 -29.36 7.94 -1.06
C GLN A 318 -30.78 7.42 -0.81
N ALA A 319 -31.67 8.26 -0.27
CA ALA A 319 -33.03 7.87 0.09
C ALA A 319 -33.80 7.28 -1.11
N ARG A 320 -33.59 7.83 -2.31
CA ARG A 320 -34.25 7.32 -3.54
C ARG A 320 -33.61 6.10 -4.12
N LEU A 321 -32.28 6.01 -4.10
CA LEU A 321 -31.58 4.81 -4.54
C LEU A 321 -31.83 3.60 -3.62
N VAL A 322 -32.08 3.82 -2.33
CA VAL A 322 -32.56 2.75 -1.42
C VAL A 322 -34.00 2.33 -1.78
N GLN A 323 -34.89 3.28 -2.08
CA GLN A 323 -36.27 2.97 -2.48
C GLN A 323 -36.35 2.26 -3.84
N ASN A 324 -35.55 2.71 -4.81
CA ASN A 324 -35.44 2.14 -6.13
C ASN A 324 -34.01 2.38 -6.68
N PRO A 325 -33.14 1.35 -6.70
CA PRO A 325 -31.78 1.46 -7.24
C PRO A 325 -31.68 1.83 -8.72
N ASP A 326 -32.78 1.73 -9.47
CA ASP A 326 -32.84 2.03 -10.91
C ASP A 326 -33.29 3.47 -11.22
N THR A 327 -33.57 4.29 -10.20
CA THR A 327 -33.96 5.69 -10.39
C THR A 327 -32.85 6.51 -11.06
N ASP A 328 -33.20 7.23 -12.13
CA ASP A 328 -32.26 8.12 -12.83
C ASP A 328 -31.85 9.29 -11.92
N TRP A 329 -30.54 9.55 -11.82
CA TRP A 329 -30.00 10.62 -11.00
C TRP A 329 -30.54 12.01 -11.38
N ARG A 330 -30.95 12.21 -12.64
CA ARG A 330 -31.57 13.47 -13.10
C ARG A 330 -32.95 13.67 -12.48
N GLU A 331 -33.73 12.60 -12.34
CA GLU A 331 -35.03 12.64 -11.67
C GLU A 331 -34.85 12.98 -10.19
N ILE A 332 -33.85 12.37 -9.54
CA ILE A 332 -33.48 12.66 -8.16
C ILE A 332 -33.20 14.16 -7.98
N LEU A 333 -32.29 14.72 -8.79
CA LEU A 333 -31.91 16.13 -8.68
C LEU A 333 -33.06 17.08 -9.04
N ALA A 334 -33.83 16.79 -10.10
CA ALA A 334 -34.96 17.62 -10.49
C ALA A 334 -36.02 17.70 -9.38
N ARG A 335 -36.27 16.57 -8.69
CA ARG A 335 -37.19 16.57 -7.56
C ARG A 335 -36.60 17.28 -6.34
N PHE A 336 -35.33 17.04 -6.01
CA PHE A 336 -34.66 17.76 -4.93
C PHE A 336 -34.77 19.28 -5.15
N VAL A 337 -34.43 19.75 -6.36
CA VAL A 337 -34.51 21.15 -6.73
C VAL A 337 -35.93 21.71 -6.57
N SER A 338 -36.93 21.00 -7.12
CA SER A 338 -38.32 21.43 -7.05
C SER A 338 -38.83 21.51 -5.61
N THR A 339 -38.44 20.55 -4.77
CA THR A 339 -38.87 20.46 -3.36
C THR A 339 -38.18 21.50 -2.49
N ARG A 340 -36.86 21.67 -2.64
CA ARG A 340 -36.03 22.52 -1.79
C ARG A 340 -36.11 24.00 -2.14
N PHE A 341 -36.31 24.33 -3.41
CA PHE A 341 -36.28 25.70 -3.93
C PHE A 341 -37.63 26.17 -4.48
N GLY A 342 -38.66 25.32 -4.49
CA GLY A 342 -40.01 25.70 -4.94
C GLY A 342 -40.13 25.95 -6.44
N LEU A 343 -39.16 25.49 -7.24
CA LEU A 343 -39.20 25.63 -8.70
C LEU A 343 -40.16 24.60 -9.32
N ALA A 344 -40.84 24.99 -10.40
CA ALA A 344 -41.77 24.11 -11.10
C ALA A 344 -41.03 22.93 -11.77
N PRO A 345 -41.44 21.67 -11.56
CA PRO A 345 -40.83 20.52 -12.22
C PRO A 345 -40.79 20.67 -13.74
N GLY A 346 -39.64 20.38 -14.37
CA GLY A 346 -39.45 20.46 -15.82
C GLY A 346 -39.36 21.88 -16.39
N SER A 347 -39.42 22.93 -15.57
CA SER A 347 -39.19 24.30 -16.03
C SER A 347 -37.72 24.55 -16.42
N ALA A 348 -37.48 25.56 -17.25
CA ALA A 348 -36.11 25.96 -17.61
C ALA A 348 -35.26 26.30 -16.37
N ALA A 349 -35.86 26.97 -15.37
CA ALA A 349 -35.18 27.28 -14.11
C ALA A 349 -34.77 26.02 -13.32
N THR A 350 -35.63 24.99 -13.29
CA THR A 350 -35.30 23.70 -12.67
C THR A 350 -34.16 23.01 -13.41
N THR A 351 -34.21 22.96 -14.74
CA THR A 351 -33.15 22.36 -15.56
C THR A 351 -31.81 23.06 -15.35
N GLU A 352 -31.80 24.40 -15.34
CA GLU A 352 -30.59 25.19 -15.13
C GLU A 352 -29.97 24.93 -13.75
N LEU A 353 -30.79 24.91 -12.68
CA LEU A 353 -30.28 24.64 -11.33
C LEU A 353 -29.81 23.19 -11.19
N VAL A 354 -30.44 22.22 -11.86
CA VAL A 354 -29.94 20.82 -11.90
C VAL A 354 -28.54 20.76 -12.53
N GLU A 355 -28.30 21.47 -13.64
CA GLU A 355 -26.97 21.48 -14.27
C GLU A 355 -25.94 22.24 -13.41
N ILE A 356 -26.33 23.31 -12.71
CA ILE A 356 -25.46 23.97 -11.72
C ILE A 356 -25.00 22.96 -10.66
N LEU A 357 -25.95 22.22 -10.06
CA LEU A 357 -25.65 21.23 -9.02
C LEU A 357 -24.79 20.08 -9.58
N ARG A 358 -25.10 19.58 -10.78
CA ARG A 358 -24.30 18.54 -11.45
C ARG A 358 -22.84 18.96 -11.65
N ARG A 359 -22.61 20.19 -12.12
CA ARG A 359 -21.24 20.70 -12.34
C ARG A 359 -20.41 20.79 -11.05
N THR A 360 -21.03 20.94 -9.88
CA THR A 360 -20.29 20.95 -8.59
C THR A 360 -19.49 19.66 -8.37
N TYR A 361 -20.01 18.52 -8.82
CA TYR A 361 -19.31 17.23 -8.79
C TYR A 361 -18.12 17.23 -9.76
N TRP A 362 -18.30 17.68 -11.01
CA TRP A 362 -17.19 17.76 -11.98
C TRP A 362 -16.08 18.70 -11.53
N ILE A 363 -16.46 19.84 -10.96
CA ILE A 363 -15.53 20.80 -10.35
C ILE A 363 -14.72 20.09 -9.27
N GLY A 364 -15.36 19.35 -8.36
CA GLY A 364 -14.64 18.60 -7.33
C GLY A 364 -13.66 17.56 -7.87
N ARG A 365 -14.02 16.82 -8.94
CA ARG A 365 -13.08 15.90 -9.61
C ARG A 365 -11.82 16.63 -10.06
N LYS A 366 -11.99 17.72 -10.80
CA LYS A 366 -10.88 18.48 -11.38
C LYS A 366 -10.10 19.25 -10.32
N MET A 367 -10.76 19.68 -9.26
CA MET A 367 -10.15 20.44 -8.16
C MET A 367 -9.30 19.55 -7.26
N TYR A 368 -9.83 18.43 -6.79
CA TYR A 368 -9.17 17.58 -5.78
C TYR A 368 -8.23 16.51 -6.36
N TYR A 369 -8.44 16.04 -7.59
CA TYR A 369 -7.63 14.98 -8.21
C TYR A 369 -6.56 15.58 -9.10
N ALA A 370 -5.48 14.85 -9.36
CA ALA A 370 -4.43 15.23 -10.29
C ALA A 370 -4.43 14.21 -11.43
N LYS A 371 -4.88 14.60 -12.63
CA LYS A 371 -5.05 13.69 -13.78
C LYS A 371 -5.91 12.45 -13.44
N GLY A 372 -6.92 12.64 -12.59
CA GLY A 372 -7.79 11.57 -12.12
C GLY A 372 -7.21 10.67 -11.01
N ASP A 373 -5.98 10.88 -10.54
CA ASP A 373 -5.40 10.20 -9.36
C ASP A 373 -5.53 11.08 -8.10
N TRP A 374 -5.56 10.47 -6.92
CA TRP A 374 -5.69 11.17 -5.65
C TRP A 374 -4.33 11.51 -5.06
N ALA A 375 -3.82 12.67 -5.46
CA ALA A 375 -2.48 13.10 -5.10
C ALA A 375 -2.39 13.84 -3.76
N PHE A 376 -3.49 14.44 -3.28
CA PHE A 376 -3.45 15.42 -2.20
C PHE A 376 -4.03 14.91 -0.88
N LYS A 377 -3.46 15.35 0.25
CA LYS A 377 -3.73 14.82 1.61
C LYS A 377 -5.19 14.79 2.05
N LYS A 378 -5.94 15.87 1.83
CA LYS A 378 -7.37 15.94 2.17
C LYS A 378 -7.99 17.11 1.42
N GLY A 379 -9.01 16.90 0.59
CA GLY A 379 -9.62 18.00 -0.18
C GLY A 379 -10.34 19.03 0.69
N SER A 380 -10.65 18.71 1.95
CA SER A 380 -11.34 19.61 2.89
C SER A 380 -10.42 20.50 3.73
N THR A 381 -9.11 20.47 3.53
CA THR A 381 -8.12 21.29 4.26
C THR A 381 -6.93 21.57 3.36
N LEU A 382 -6.26 22.73 3.50
CA LEU A 382 -4.98 22.91 2.82
C LEU A 382 -3.88 22.08 3.51
N PRO A 383 -2.94 21.52 2.73
CA PRO A 383 -1.74 20.92 3.30
C PRO A 383 -0.84 21.99 3.89
N ASP A 384 -0.05 21.61 4.90
CA ASP A 384 0.86 22.55 5.55
C ASP A 384 2.10 22.84 4.70
N SER A 385 2.51 21.93 3.81
CA SER A 385 3.69 22.06 2.94
C SER A 385 3.53 21.24 1.65
N GLY A 386 4.47 21.38 0.70
CA GLY A 386 4.52 20.52 -0.49
C GLY A 386 4.70 19.04 -0.16
N THR A 387 5.50 18.71 0.85
CA THR A 387 5.68 17.33 1.34
C THR A 387 4.40 16.79 1.96
N ASP A 388 3.74 17.60 2.81
CA ASP A 388 2.46 17.23 3.43
C ASP A 388 1.36 17.00 2.39
N ALA A 389 1.37 17.79 1.32
CA ALA A 389 0.41 17.67 0.24
C ALA A 389 0.50 16.31 -0.46
N LEU A 390 1.71 15.79 -0.69
CA LEU A 390 1.96 14.61 -1.50
C LEU A 390 2.04 13.30 -0.70
N THR A 391 1.88 13.34 0.62
CA THR A 391 1.89 12.12 1.46
C THR A 391 0.89 11.08 0.93
N LEU A 392 -0.30 11.50 0.47
CA LEU A 392 -1.28 10.55 -0.06
C LEU A 392 -1.01 10.04 -1.47
N LEU A 393 -0.28 10.79 -2.31
CA LEU A 393 0.19 10.26 -3.59
C LEU A 393 1.09 9.03 -3.37
N LEU A 394 1.87 9.02 -2.28
CA LEU A 394 2.68 7.88 -1.88
C LEU A 394 1.83 6.80 -1.20
N ASP A 395 1.01 7.19 -0.23
CA ASP A 395 0.36 6.25 0.68
C ASP A 395 -0.95 5.64 0.19
N LYS A 396 -1.66 6.32 -0.71
CA LYS A 396 -3.07 6.01 -1.04
C LYS A 396 -3.43 6.12 -2.52
N ASN A 397 -2.47 6.31 -3.43
CA ASN A 397 -2.75 6.45 -4.86
C ASN A 397 -3.68 5.35 -5.42
N ILE A 398 -4.38 5.68 -6.51
CA ILE A 398 -5.37 4.77 -7.10
C ILE A 398 -4.73 3.47 -7.60
N ALA A 399 -3.44 3.50 -7.97
CA ALA A 399 -2.71 2.33 -8.47
C ALA A 399 -2.64 1.15 -7.47
N GLN A 400 -2.86 1.40 -6.17
CA GLN A 400 -2.99 0.35 -5.16
C GLN A 400 -4.26 -0.50 -5.29
N TRP A 401 -5.32 0.07 -5.87
CA TRP A 401 -6.64 -0.55 -5.99
C TRP A 401 -6.99 -0.87 -7.45
N ASN A 402 -6.40 -0.13 -8.39
CA ASN A 402 -6.54 -0.33 -9.82
C ASN A 402 -5.19 -0.11 -10.52
N ALA A 403 -4.55 -1.21 -10.92
CA ALA A 403 -3.23 -1.22 -11.56
C ALA A 403 -3.14 -0.37 -12.84
N ASP A 404 -4.26 -0.12 -13.51
CA ASP A 404 -4.30 0.69 -14.75
C ASP A 404 -3.84 2.15 -14.52
N TYR A 405 -3.94 2.63 -13.28
CA TYR A 405 -3.48 3.96 -12.89
C TYR A 405 -1.97 4.09 -12.67
N ARG A 406 -1.19 2.99 -12.67
CA ARG A 406 0.27 3.03 -12.41
C ARG A 406 1.01 4.05 -13.28
N SER A 407 0.64 4.13 -14.57
CA SER A 407 1.26 5.08 -15.50
C SER A 407 0.96 6.54 -15.15
N VAL A 408 -0.26 6.83 -14.70
CA VAL A 408 -0.68 8.15 -14.24
C VAL A 408 0.04 8.50 -12.94
N THR A 409 0.05 7.59 -11.96
CA THR A 409 0.76 7.77 -10.70
C THR A 409 2.24 8.05 -10.93
N GLN A 410 2.91 7.32 -11.83
CA GLN A 410 4.32 7.56 -12.17
C GLN A 410 4.54 8.95 -12.79
N GLN A 411 3.65 9.40 -13.68
CA GLN A 411 3.72 10.76 -14.23
C GLN A 411 3.62 11.82 -13.13
N LEU A 412 2.84 11.59 -12.07
CA LEU A 412 2.71 12.53 -10.95
C LEU A 412 3.89 12.45 -9.98
N LEU A 413 4.50 11.27 -9.82
CA LEU A 413 5.69 11.07 -8.99
C LEU A 413 6.92 11.70 -9.62
N THR A 414 7.04 11.68 -10.95
CA THR A 414 8.15 12.31 -11.69
C THR A 414 7.59 13.17 -12.83
N PRO A 415 6.96 14.32 -12.52
CA PRO A 415 6.27 15.13 -13.51
C PRO A 415 7.26 15.76 -14.48
N ASN A 416 6.99 15.60 -15.77
CA ASN A 416 7.66 16.38 -16.81
C ASN A 416 6.86 17.66 -17.10
N ARG A 417 7.39 18.50 -17.99
CA ARG A 417 6.73 19.77 -18.36
C ARG A 417 5.32 19.57 -18.92
N GLN A 418 5.10 18.55 -19.74
CA GLN A 418 3.80 18.26 -20.34
C GLN A 418 2.78 17.88 -19.26
N THR A 419 3.16 16.99 -18.34
CA THR A 419 2.32 16.59 -17.20
C THR A 419 1.88 17.83 -16.40
N LEU A 420 2.80 18.77 -16.14
CA LEU A 420 2.49 19.99 -15.40
C LEU A 420 1.49 20.89 -16.15
N LEU A 421 1.65 21.05 -17.47
CA LEU A 421 0.70 21.84 -18.26
C LEU A 421 -0.68 21.20 -18.35
N GLU A 422 -0.75 19.87 -18.47
CA GLU A 422 -2.02 19.14 -18.46
C GLU A 422 -2.73 19.21 -17.09
N LEU A 423 -1.96 19.20 -15.98
CA LEU A 423 -2.51 19.47 -14.65
C LEU A 423 -3.09 20.89 -14.57
N LEU A 424 -2.36 21.90 -15.04
CA LEU A 424 -2.85 23.27 -15.05
C LEU A 424 -4.08 23.46 -15.94
N GLN A 425 -4.15 22.75 -17.07
CA GLN A 425 -5.33 22.69 -17.93
C GLN A 425 -6.54 22.10 -17.17
N GLU A 426 -6.38 20.95 -16.52
CA GLU A 426 -7.43 20.33 -15.68
C GLU A 426 -7.92 21.28 -14.57
N LYS A 427 -7.00 21.95 -13.86
CA LYS A 427 -7.35 22.90 -12.80
C LYS A 427 -8.07 24.14 -13.32
N ARG A 428 -7.63 24.65 -14.47
CA ARG A 428 -8.29 25.81 -15.12
C ARG A 428 -9.71 25.48 -15.55
N GLU A 429 -9.96 24.27 -16.03
CA GLU A 429 -11.32 23.81 -16.35
C GLU A 429 -12.23 23.81 -15.12
N ALA A 430 -11.71 23.51 -13.91
CA ALA A 430 -12.48 23.62 -12.68
C ALA A 430 -12.91 25.07 -12.39
N VAL A 431 -11.99 26.03 -12.62
CA VAL A 431 -12.27 27.47 -12.48
C VAL A 431 -13.33 27.91 -13.49
N ASP A 432 -13.19 27.53 -14.77
CA ASP A 432 -14.15 27.84 -15.82
C ASP A 432 -15.56 27.32 -15.48
N LEU A 433 -15.68 26.06 -15.05
CA LEU A 433 -16.95 25.47 -14.64
C LEU A 433 -17.56 26.22 -13.44
N ALA A 434 -16.77 26.61 -12.46
CA ALA A 434 -17.24 27.35 -11.30
C ALA A 434 -17.73 28.77 -11.65
N GLU A 435 -17.05 29.45 -12.58
CA GLU A 435 -17.46 30.76 -13.08
C GLU A 435 -18.75 30.66 -13.91
N ARG A 436 -18.89 29.65 -14.76
CA ARG A 436 -20.13 29.39 -15.49
C ARG A 436 -21.30 29.09 -14.57
N ASN A 437 -21.07 28.38 -13.46
CA ASN A 437 -22.10 28.17 -12.43
C ASN A 437 -22.59 29.49 -11.81
N LEU A 438 -21.69 30.44 -11.52
CA LEU A 438 -22.07 31.76 -11.01
C LEU A 438 -22.83 32.59 -12.05
N GLN A 439 -22.41 32.54 -13.32
CA GLN A 439 -23.11 33.21 -14.42
C GLN A 439 -24.52 32.64 -14.64
N ALA A 440 -24.65 31.31 -14.62
CA ALA A 440 -25.94 30.62 -14.72
C ALA A 440 -26.86 30.98 -13.54
N LEU A 441 -26.33 30.99 -12.31
CA LEU A 441 -27.09 31.38 -11.12
C LEU A 441 -27.68 32.78 -11.26
N ALA A 442 -26.96 33.75 -11.85
CA ALA A 442 -27.47 35.11 -12.06
C ALA A 442 -28.80 35.15 -12.83
N GLY A 443 -28.99 34.23 -13.79
CA GLY A 443 -30.24 34.10 -14.55
C GLY A 443 -31.43 33.59 -13.72
N LEU A 444 -31.20 33.00 -12.54
CA LEU A 444 -32.22 32.44 -11.66
C LEU A 444 -32.68 33.40 -10.55
N ARG A 445 -32.17 34.63 -10.52
CA ARG A 445 -32.43 35.60 -9.44
C ARG A 445 -33.92 35.88 -9.23
N GLU A 446 -34.68 36.01 -10.31
CA GLU A 446 -36.13 36.27 -10.26
C GLU A 446 -36.96 34.99 -10.02
N ASN A 447 -36.35 33.81 -10.12
CA ASN A 447 -37.01 32.52 -9.93
C ASN A 447 -36.90 31.98 -8.50
N LEU A 448 -35.93 32.46 -7.73
CA LEU A 448 -35.59 31.94 -6.40
C LEU A 448 -35.97 32.92 -5.30
N ASP A 449 -36.27 32.39 -4.11
CA ASP A 449 -36.34 33.21 -2.90
C ASP A 449 -34.99 33.90 -2.62
N ALA A 450 -35.04 35.13 -2.11
CA ALA A 450 -33.84 35.95 -1.91
C ALA A 450 -32.82 35.29 -0.96
N ALA A 451 -33.27 34.61 0.09
CA ALA A 451 -32.38 33.93 1.02
C ALA A 451 -31.77 32.67 0.38
N ALA A 452 -32.56 31.92 -0.39
CA ALA A 452 -32.07 30.76 -1.13
C ALA A 452 -31.02 31.17 -2.19
N TYR A 453 -31.28 32.26 -2.93
CA TYR A 453 -30.32 32.81 -3.89
C TYR A 453 -29.00 33.21 -3.22
N ALA A 454 -29.06 33.97 -2.12
CA ALA A 454 -27.86 34.41 -1.39
C ALA A 454 -27.03 33.24 -0.85
N GLN A 455 -27.69 32.17 -0.37
CA GLN A 455 -27.02 30.95 0.08
C GLN A 455 -26.29 30.24 -1.08
N LEU A 456 -26.96 30.11 -2.23
CA LEU A 456 -26.36 29.52 -3.45
C LEU A 456 -25.17 30.35 -3.94
N GLU A 457 -25.33 31.67 -4.01
CA GLU A 457 -24.28 32.60 -4.44
C GLU A 457 -23.05 32.46 -3.54
N THR A 458 -23.24 32.41 -2.22
CA THR A 458 -22.15 32.23 -1.24
C THR A 458 -21.41 30.90 -1.45
N LEU A 459 -22.13 29.78 -1.58
CA LEU A 459 -21.53 28.46 -1.74
C LEU A 459 -20.80 28.30 -3.08
N LEU A 460 -21.37 28.79 -4.17
CA LEU A 460 -20.75 28.74 -5.49
C LEU A 460 -19.53 29.67 -5.56
N LEU A 461 -19.59 30.84 -4.90
CA LEU A 461 -18.44 31.74 -4.81
C LEU A 461 -17.29 31.11 -4.01
N LYS A 462 -17.61 30.45 -2.88
CA LYS A 462 -16.62 29.66 -2.12
C LYS A 462 -15.98 28.57 -2.98
N GLN A 463 -16.77 27.82 -3.75
CA GLN A 463 -16.25 26.81 -4.66
C GLN A 463 -15.35 27.43 -5.73
N ARG A 464 -15.72 28.56 -6.32
CA ARG A 464 -14.90 29.28 -7.30
C ARG A 464 -13.55 29.69 -6.70
N LEU A 465 -13.52 30.26 -5.50
CA LEU A 465 -12.26 30.60 -4.83
C LEU A 465 -11.43 29.35 -4.51
N ALA A 466 -12.07 28.27 -4.07
CA ALA A 466 -11.41 27.00 -3.87
C ALA A 466 -10.70 26.55 -5.17
N THR A 467 -11.37 26.59 -6.32
CA THR A 467 -10.74 26.16 -7.59
C THR A 467 -9.50 26.95 -7.95
N GLU A 468 -9.46 28.26 -7.68
CA GLU A 468 -8.25 29.07 -7.89
C GLU A 468 -7.13 28.71 -6.91
N ILE A 469 -7.45 28.55 -5.63
CA ILE A 469 -6.47 28.13 -4.62
C ILE A 469 -5.86 26.78 -5.03
N TRP A 470 -6.68 25.82 -5.45
CA TRP A 470 -6.22 24.51 -5.91
C TRP A 470 -5.41 24.57 -7.20
N LEU A 471 -5.77 25.44 -8.15
CA LEU A 471 -4.97 25.70 -9.36
C LEU A 471 -3.57 26.17 -9.00
N HIS A 472 -3.46 27.20 -8.15
CA HIS A 472 -2.17 27.78 -7.82
C HIS A 472 -1.35 26.90 -6.88
N MET A 473 -2.00 26.22 -5.93
CA MET A 473 -1.35 25.21 -5.10
C MET A 473 -0.76 24.08 -5.94
N THR A 474 -1.54 23.52 -6.87
CA THR A 474 -1.08 22.44 -7.77
C THR A 474 0.13 22.88 -8.58
N GLY A 475 0.07 24.09 -9.16
CA GLY A 475 1.16 24.64 -9.95
C GLY A 475 2.45 24.87 -9.14
N ALA A 476 2.33 25.33 -7.90
CA ALA A 476 3.48 25.51 -7.01
C ALA A 476 4.10 24.16 -6.61
N ILE A 477 3.29 23.21 -6.14
CA ILE A 477 3.76 21.93 -5.59
C ILE A 477 4.34 21.04 -6.67
N PHE A 478 3.62 20.80 -7.77
CA PHE A 478 4.14 19.98 -8.86
C PHE A 478 5.23 20.70 -9.67
N GLY A 479 5.23 22.04 -9.68
CA GLY A 479 6.32 22.83 -10.26
C GLY A 479 7.64 22.65 -9.50
N LEU A 480 7.61 22.67 -8.16
CA LEU A 480 8.77 22.37 -7.33
C LEU A 480 9.27 20.95 -7.55
N ARG A 481 8.37 19.97 -7.52
CA ARG A 481 8.71 18.55 -7.75
C ARG A 481 9.31 18.32 -9.13
N HIS A 482 8.80 18.98 -10.16
CA HIS A 482 9.41 18.95 -11.48
C HIS A 482 10.83 19.54 -11.45
N ASN A 483 11.03 20.68 -10.78
CA ASN A 483 12.34 21.35 -10.71
C ASN A 483 13.37 20.54 -9.93
N SER A 484 13.00 19.85 -8.85
CA SER A 484 13.93 18.98 -8.09
C SER A 484 14.41 17.80 -8.93
N SER A 485 13.58 17.33 -9.87
CA SER A 485 13.94 16.22 -10.77
C SER A 485 14.64 16.66 -12.06
N HIS A 486 14.78 17.96 -12.33
CA HIS A 486 15.33 18.48 -13.60
C HIS A 486 16.25 19.69 -13.37
N LEU A 487 17.56 19.50 -13.64
CA LEU A 487 18.63 20.46 -13.34
C LEU A 487 18.51 21.82 -14.05
N GLU A 488 17.78 21.91 -15.16
CA GLU A 488 17.55 23.14 -15.94
C GLU A 488 16.09 23.21 -16.44
N SER A 489 15.16 23.70 -15.60
CA SER A 489 13.72 23.71 -15.96
C SER A 489 13.18 25.09 -16.34
N ALA A 490 12.42 25.13 -17.45
CA ALA A 490 11.59 26.26 -17.87
C ALA A 490 10.39 26.55 -16.95
N ALA A 491 10.10 25.68 -15.97
CA ALA A 491 9.02 25.86 -15.00
C ALA A 491 9.46 26.60 -13.72
N ARG A 492 10.76 26.87 -13.55
CA ARG A 492 11.31 27.66 -12.44
C ARG A 492 10.59 29.01 -12.18
N PRO A 493 10.20 29.81 -13.20
CA PRO A 493 9.47 31.05 -12.95
C PRO A 493 7.97 30.86 -12.65
N TRP A 494 7.40 29.67 -12.85
CA TRP A 494 5.97 29.44 -12.61
C TRP A 494 5.65 29.31 -11.12
N VAL A 495 6.53 28.65 -10.35
CA VAL A 495 6.39 28.48 -8.90
C VAL A 495 6.22 29.82 -8.17
N PRO A 496 7.13 30.80 -8.28
CA PRO A 496 6.96 32.09 -7.62
C PRO A 496 5.72 32.87 -8.12
N TRP A 497 5.28 32.68 -9.37
CA TRP A 497 4.02 33.27 -9.85
C TRP A 497 2.80 32.66 -9.16
N HIS A 498 2.72 31.33 -9.09
CA HIS A 498 1.63 30.64 -8.40
C HIS A 498 1.58 31.01 -6.90
N LEU A 499 2.72 31.09 -6.22
CA LEU A 499 2.78 31.55 -4.83
C LEU A 499 2.33 33.00 -4.67
N GLY A 500 2.62 33.87 -5.64
CA GLY A 500 2.13 35.25 -5.67
C GLY A 500 0.61 35.34 -5.82
N GLU A 501 0.00 34.50 -6.65
CA GLU A 501 -1.45 34.44 -6.80
C GLU A 501 -2.15 33.89 -5.55
N LEU A 502 -1.55 32.91 -4.87
CA LEU A 502 -2.05 32.46 -3.55
C LEU A 502 -2.03 33.59 -2.52
N GLU A 503 -0.96 34.41 -2.48
CA GLU A 503 -0.90 35.57 -1.58
C GLU A 503 -1.96 36.61 -1.94
N ARG A 504 -2.19 36.87 -3.23
CA ARG A 504 -3.25 37.77 -3.70
C ARG A 504 -4.63 37.30 -3.22
N LEU A 505 -4.91 36.00 -3.30
CA LEU A 505 -6.17 35.42 -2.83
C LEU A 505 -6.33 35.51 -1.31
N ALA A 506 -5.26 35.23 -0.56
CA ALA A 506 -5.26 35.38 0.90
C ALA A 506 -5.54 36.84 1.32
N ALA A 507 -4.90 37.80 0.66
CA ALA A 507 -5.14 39.23 0.90
C ALA A 507 -6.56 39.66 0.55
N ALA A 508 -7.11 39.20 -0.58
CA ALA A 508 -8.48 39.53 -0.98
C ALA A 508 -9.54 39.01 0.02
N LEU A 509 -9.35 37.79 0.52
CA LEU A 509 -10.19 37.22 1.58
C LEU A 509 -10.10 38.02 2.89
N GLU A 510 -8.89 38.47 3.26
CA GLU A 510 -8.65 39.26 4.48
C GLU A 510 -9.20 40.70 4.39
N ASN A 511 -9.13 41.30 3.20
CA ASN A 511 -9.65 42.65 2.94
C ASN A 511 -11.19 42.70 2.84
N GLY A 512 -11.85 41.53 2.80
CA GLY A 512 -13.30 41.45 2.63
C GLY A 512 -13.77 41.75 1.21
N ASP A 513 -12.92 41.49 0.20
CA ASP A 513 -13.26 41.70 -1.22
C ASP A 513 -14.42 40.80 -1.69
N TYR A 514 -14.72 39.76 -0.92
CA TYR A 514 -15.84 38.84 -1.12
C TYR A 514 -16.87 38.99 0.02
N PRO A 515 -17.73 40.03 0.01
CA PRO A 515 -18.65 40.32 1.11
C PRO A 515 -19.69 39.23 1.38
N GLN A 516 -19.94 38.33 0.41
CA GLN A 516 -20.78 37.16 0.58
C GLN A 516 -20.14 36.09 1.49
N ILE A 517 -18.82 36.11 1.64
CA ILE A 517 -18.06 35.11 2.40
C ILE A 517 -17.69 35.71 3.76
N SER A 518 -18.51 35.43 4.77
CA SER A 518 -18.23 35.80 6.16
C SER A 518 -17.28 34.84 6.88
N ASP A 519 -17.24 33.58 6.43
CA ASP A 519 -16.36 32.54 6.95
C ASP A 519 -15.54 31.95 5.79
N PRO A 520 -14.21 32.17 5.74
CA PRO A 520 -13.37 31.67 4.66
C PRO A 520 -13.03 30.17 4.77
N TYR A 521 -13.52 29.46 5.80
CA TYR A 521 -13.35 28.00 5.89
C TYR A 521 -13.88 27.28 4.64
N PRO A 522 -13.17 26.25 4.11
CA PRO A 522 -11.99 25.58 4.68
C PRO A 522 -10.63 26.17 4.31
N PHE A 523 -10.58 27.36 3.72
CA PHE A 523 -9.36 27.96 3.17
C PHE A 523 -9.09 29.35 3.77
N PRO A 524 -8.89 29.47 5.09
CA PRO A 524 -8.64 30.77 5.70
C PRO A 524 -7.30 31.36 5.21
N PRO A 525 -7.18 32.71 5.12
CA PRO A 525 -5.95 33.37 4.66
C PRO A 525 -4.67 32.90 5.38
N GLY A 526 -4.77 32.61 6.68
CA GLY A 526 -3.66 32.10 7.48
C GLY A 526 -3.12 30.75 7.00
N ASP A 527 -4.00 29.83 6.58
CA ASP A 527 -3.59 28.51 6.08
C ASP A 527 -2.94 28.62 4.70
N ILE A 528 -3.47 29.50 3.84
CA ILE A 528 -2.86 29.80 2.54
C ILE A 528 -1.44 30.35 2.73
N ARG A 529 -1.25 31.32 3.64
CA ARG A 529 0.07 31.89 3.93
C ARG A 529 1.03 30.89 4.57
N ARG A 530 0.53 29.99 5.42
CA ARG A 530 1.32 28.89 6.00
C ARG A 530 1.85 27.97 4.92
N LEU A 531 1.00 27.55 3.99
CA LEU A 531 1.38 26.76 2.81
C LEU A 531 2.44 27.51 1.98
N ILE A 532 2.23 28.80 1.69
CA ILE A 532 3.20 29.63 0.96
C ILE A 532 4.56 29.63 1.67
N ALA A 533 4.58 29.91 2.97
CA ALA A 533 5.81 29.99 3.76
C ALA A 533 6.58 28.65 3.76
N ASN A 534 5.88 27.54 3.94
CA ASN A 534 6.47 26.20 4.00
C ASN A 534 6.81 25.61 2.63
N THR A 535 6.29 26.21 1.55
CA THR A 535 6.58 25.80 0.17
C THR A 535 7.77 26.60 -0.42
N ARG A 536 8.15 27.73 0.20
CA ARG A 536 9.35 28.48 -0.17
C ARG A 536 10.60 27.79 0.36
N ASP A 537 11.39 27.21 -0.53
CA ASP A 537 12.71 26.68 -0.20
C ASP A 537 13.73 27.84 -0.06
N PRO A 538 14.39 28.02 1.11
CA PRO A 538 15.44 29.03 1.30
C PRO A 538 16.67 28.86 0.41
N LEU A 539 16.92 27.64 -0.09
CA LEU A 539 18.07 27.30 -0.95
C LEU A 539 17.77 27.53 -2.43
N LEU A 540 16.51 27.58 -2.84
CA LEU A 540 16.09 27.93 -4.19
C LEU A 540 15.81 29.43 -4.28
N GLN A 541 16.80 30.21 -4.74
CA GLN A 541 16.56 31.62 -5.08
C GLN A 541 15.66 31.71 -6.33
N PHE A 542 14.37 31.95 -6.12
CA PHE A 542 13.46 32.21 -7.22
C PHE A 542 13.65 33.64 -7.75
N GLY A 543 13.93 33.77 -9.03
CA GLY A 543 13.82 35.04 -9.76
C GLY A 543 12.35 35.52 -9.85
N PRO A 544 12.07 36.64 -10.55
CA PRO A 544 10.70 37.11 -10.73
C PRO A 544 9.83 36.05 -11.41
N GLY A 545 8.62 35.82 -10.86
CA GLY A 545 7.70 34.84 -11.41
C GLY A 545 7.02 35.30 -12.69
N SER A 546 6.70 34.36 -13.57
CA SER A 546 5.90 34.59 -14.78
C SER A 546 4.88 33.46 -14.98
N PRO A 547 3.69 33.76 -15.53
CA PRO A 547 2.66 32.76 -15.72
C PRO A 547 3.06 31.72 -16.78
N PRO A 548 2.71 30.43 -16.60
CA PRO A 548 2.83 29.43 -17.64
C PRO A 548 1.97 29.78 -18.86
N GLN A 549 2.46 29.42 -20.06
CA GLN A 549 1.71 29.49 -21.30
C GLN A 549 1.61 28.09 -21.93
N TRP A 550 0.41 27.73 -22.37
CA TRP A 550 0.13 26.45 -23.01
C TRP A 550 -1.01 26.54 -24.02
N LEU A 551 -1.17 25.48 -24.80
CA LEU A 551 -2.28 25.30 -25.74
C LEU A 551 -3.59 25.03 -24.97
N ALA A 552 -4.22 26.08 -24.44
CA ALA A 552 -5.44 25.96 -23.66
C ALA A 552 -6.64 25.42 -24.49
N ILE A 553 -7.47 24.62 -23.84
CA ILE A 553 -8.76 24.15 -24.37
C ILE A 553 -9.85 24.71 -23.46
N ASP A 554 -10.73 25.55 -24.01
CA ASP A 554 -11.67 26.33 -23.22
C ASP A 554 -13.13 25.92 -23.49
N GLY A 555 -14.01 26.15 -22.52
CA GLY A 555 -15.47 26.02 -22.66
C GLY A 555 -15.96 24.60 -22.96
N ILE A 556 -15.27 23.56 -22.49
CA ILE A 556 -15.70 22.17 -22.67
C ILE A 556 -16.99 21.92 -21.86
N ASP A 557 -17.99 21.33 -22.50
CA ASP A 557 -19.23 20.91 -21.84
C ASP A 557 -19.88 19.70 -22.54
N ILE A 558 -20.75 19.00 -21.80
CA ILE A 558 -21.64 17.99 -22.33
C ILE A 558 -22.96 18.67 -22.71
N VAL A 559 -23.10 19.03 -23.98
CA VAL A 559 -24.21 19.85 -24.50
C VAL A 559 -25.53 19.08 -24.48
N GLU A 560 -25.49 17.82 -24.91
CA GLU A 560 -26.68 16.96 -24.97
C GLU A 560 -26.29 15.49 -24.75
N THR A 561 -27.11 14.77 -24.00
CA THR A 561 -27.02 13.30 -23.86
C THR A 561 -28.33 12.68 -24.33
N GLY A 562 -28.28 11.88 -25.39
CA GLY A 562 -29.38 11.03 -25.86
C GLY A 562 -29.29 9.60 -25.30
N PRO A 563 -30.21 8.70 -25.68
CA PRO A 563 -30.16 7.30 -25.28
C PRO A 563 -28.93 6.56 -25.81
N ASP A 564 -28.44 6.92 -26.99
CA ASP A 564 -27.33 6.24 -27.69
C ASP A 564 -26.28 7.23 -28.21
N SER A 565 -26.30 8.47 -27.72
CA SER A 565 -25.40 9.50 -28.22
C SER A 565 -25.05 10.56 -27.18
N VAL A 566 -23.91 11.22 -27.37
CA VAL A 566 -23.52 12.43 -26.63
C VAL A 566 -23.04 13.50 -27.61
N THR A 567 -23.35 14.76 -27.30
CA THR A 567 -22.81 15.93 -28.00
C THR A 567 -21.86 16.65 -27.05
N VAL A 568 -20.58 16.70 -27.42
CA VAL A 568 -19.51 17.39 -26.67
C VAL A 568 -19.22 18.72 -27.34
N GLY A 569 -19.22 19.81 -26.60
CA GLY A 569 -18.95 21.16 -27.10
C GLY A 569 -17.68 21.76 -26.49
N TRP A 570 -16.98 22.63 -27.22
CA TRP A 570 -15.83 23.41 -26.74
C TRP A 570 -15.64 24.70 -27.57
N GLN A 571 -14.82 25.63 -27.07
CA GLN A 571 -14.38 26.80 -27.83
C GLN A 571 -13.14 26.44 -28.65
N ALA A 572 -13.31 26.32 -29.96
CA ALA A 572 -12.23 25.98 -30.87
C ALA A 572 -11.49 27.23 -31.35
N ARG A 573 -10.22 27.02 -31.73
CA ARG A 573 -9.35 28.04 -32.35
C ARG A 573 -8.95 27.59 -33.75
N ALA A 574 -8.94 28.53 -34.69
CA ALA A 574 -8.57 28.31 -36.08
C ALA A 574 -7.16 27.72 -36.19
N GLY A 575 -7.01 26.74 -37.07
CA GLY A 575 -5.72 26.09 -37.34
C GLY A 575 -5.30 25.01 -36.34
N LEU A 576 -6.05 24.78 -35.26
CA LEU A 576 -5.83 23.65 -34.34
C LEU A 576 -6.60 22.42 -34.80
N ARG A 577 -6.02 21.23 -34.57
CA ARG A 577 -6.73 19.95 -34.74
C ARG A 577 -7.27 19.50 -33.41
N TYR A 578 -8.53 19.08 -33.38
CA TYR A 578 -9.21 18.61 -32.18
C TYR A 578 -9.63 17.15 -32.33
N GLN A 579 -9.55 16.42 -31.23
CA GLN A 579 -10.07 15.07 -31.09
C GLN A 579 -10.84 14.95 -29.77
N VAL A 580 -11.92 14.19 -29.76
CA VAL A 580 -12.65 13.80 -28.55
C VAL A 580 -12.32 12.34 -28.27
N GLU A 581 -11.70 12.08 -27.13
CA GLU A 581 -11.39 10.74 -26.65
C GLU A 581 -12.51 10.28 -25.71
N LEU A 582 -12.98 9.05 -25.87
CA LEU A 582 -14.10 8.46 -25.13
C LEU A 582 -13.68 7.15 -24.43
N THR A 583 -14.20 6.94 -23.21
CA THR A 583 -14.01 5.67 -22.48
C THR A 583 -15.19 5.32 -21.57
N GLN A 584 -15.32 4.03 -21.26
CA GLN A 584 -16.13 3.52 -20.14
C GLN A 584 -15.27 3.19 -18.92
N THR A 585 -13.96 3.01 -19.11
CA THR A 585 -13.01 2.51 -18.11
C THR A 585 -11.79 3.41 -18.05
N LEU A 586 -11.77 4.28 -17.05
CA LEU A 586 -10.61 5.13 -16.78
C LEU A 586 -9.41 4.30 -16.27
N PRO A 587 -8.17 4.71 -16.58
CA PRO A 587 -7.76 5.94 -17.27
C PRO A 587 -7.53 5.77 -18.78
N HIS A 588 -7.93 4.63 -19.36
CA HIS A 588 -7.63 4.29 -20.75
C HIS A 588 -8.71 4.79 -21.70
N TYR A 589 -8.31 5.42 -22.81
CA TYR A 589 -9.22 5.98 -23.81
C TYR A 589 -9.07 5.25 -25.16
N PRO A 590 -9.84 4.17 -25.39
CA PRO A 590 -9.69 3.33 -26.59
C PRO A 590 -10.33 3.94 -27.84
N GLN A 591 -11.22 4.92 -27.70
CA GLN A 591 -12.00 5.48 -28.80
C GLN A 591 -11.69 6.96 -28.97
N THR A 592 -11.50 7.37 -30.23
CA THR A 592 -11.20 8.76 -30.59
C THR A 592 -12.04 9.19 -31.79
N TYR A 593 -12.62 10.39 -31.69
CA TYR A 593 -13.46 11.00 -32.71
C TYR A 593 -12.90 12.38 -33.09
N ALA A 594 -13.08 12.80 -34.34
CA ALA A 594 -12.62 14.11 -34.81
C ALA A 594 -13.78 14.83 -35.53
N PRO A 595 -13.82 16.17 -35.53
CA PRO A 595 -14.79 16.92 -36.31
C PRO A 595 -14.68 16.59 -37.81
N ASP A 596 -15.81 16.53 -38.51
CA ASP A 596 -15.88 16.21 -39.94
C ASP A 596 -15.18 17.23 -40.84
N SER A 597 -15.00 18.46 -40.35
CA SER A 597 -14.39 19.57 -41.07
C SER A 597 -13.27 20.21 -40.25
N ALA A 598 -12.27 20.76 -40.95
CA ALA A 598 -11.20 21.52 -40.32
C ALA A 598 -11.74 22.80 -39.66
N ILE A 599 -11.20 23.14 -38.49
CA ILE A 599 -11.55 24.38 -37.79
C ILE A 599 -10.85 25.56 -38.48
N THR A 600 -11.63 26.37 -39.20
CA THR A 600 -11.14 27.50 -40.00
C THR A 600 -11.37 28.87 -39.36
N ALA A 601 -12.15 28.94 -38.28
CA ALA A 601 -12.41 30.16 -37.52
C ALA A 601 -12.50 29.85 -36.02
N ASP A 602 -12.19 30.83 -35.19
CA ASP A 602 -12.39 30.75 -33.74
C ASP A 602 -13.89 30.75 -33.41
N GLY A 603 -14.30 29.94 -32.43
CA GLY A 603 -15.68 29.93 -31.95
C GLY A 603 -16.16 28.57 -31.42
N PRO A 604 -17.44 28.49 -31.04
CA PRO A 604 -18.01 27.27 -30.48
C PRO A 604 -18.10 26.17 -31.55
N VAL A 605 -17.61 24.98 -31.20
CA VAL A 605 -17.72 23.76 -32.01
C VAL A 605 -18.33 22.67 -31.14
N SER A 606 -19.05 21.75 -31.78
CA SER A 606 -19.53 20.54 -31.11
C SER A 606 -19.34 19.32 -31.99
N LEU A 607 -19.18 18.17 -31.35
CA LEU A 607 -19.05 16.87 -31.98
C LEU A 607 -20.07 15.92 -31.36
N ARG A 608 -20.87 15.28 -32.22
CA ARG A 608 -21.82 14.25 -31.81
C ARG A 608 -21.19 12.86 -31.97
N ILE A 609 -21.17 12.09 -30.88
CA ILE A 609 -20.78 10.68 -30.85
C ILE A 609 -22.06 9.85 -30.74
N ALA A 610 -22.27 8.90 -31.65
CA ALA A 610 -23.42 8.00 -31.69
C ALA A 610 -23.03 6.55 -31.33
N ASP A 611 -23.99 5.62 -31.41
CA ASP A 611 -23.81 4.19 -31.16
C ASP A 611 -23.33 3.83 -29.74
N LEU A 612 -23.67 4.66 -28.77
CA LEU A 612 -23.40 4.43 -27.35
C LEU A 612 -24.47 3.53 -26.73
N GLN A 613 -24.11 2.84 -25.65
CA GLN A 613 -25.07 2.01 -24.92
C GLN A 613 -26.00 2.89 -24.08
N PRO A 614 -27.33 2.65 -24.07
CA PRO A 614 -28.26 3.37 -23.20
C PRO A 614 -28.03 3.16 -21.71
N GLY A 615 -28.34 4.18 -20.91
CA GLY A 615 -28.20 4.17 -19.44
C GLY A 615 -26.79 3.87 -18.92
N THR A 616 -25.76 4.07 -19.74
CA THR A 616 -24.39 3.62 -19.49
C THR A 616 -23.48 4.81 -19.17
N PRO A 617 -22.55 4.69 -18.21
CA PRO A 617 -21.65 5.78 -17.85
C PRO A 617 -20.48 5.82 -18.84
N TYR A 618 -19.97 7.02 -19.10
CA TYR A 618 -18.81 7.25 -19.93
C TYR A 618 -18.04 8.45 -19.41
N ALA A 619 -16.80 8.60 -19.85
CA ALA A 619 -16.02 9.82 -19.71
C ALA A 619 -15.45 10.24 -21.06
N VAL A 620 -15.43 11.55 -21.32
CA VAL A 620 -14.74 12.14 -22.47
C VAL A 620 -13.65 13.10 -22.04
N ARG A 621 -12.67 13.30 -22.92
CA ARG A 621 -11.73 14.41 -22.85
C ARG A 621 -11.41 14.91 -24.25
N VAL A 622 -11.03 16.18 -24.35
CA VAL A 622 -10.70 16.84 -25.62
C VAL A 622 -9.19 16.94 -25.73
N ARG A 623 -8.64 16.53 -26.87
CA ARG A 623 -7.25 16.73 -27.27
C ARG A 623 -7.18 17.84 -28.31
N ALA A 624 -6.23 18.76 -28.15
CA ALA A 624 -5.89 19.77 -29.13
C ALA A 624 -4.43 19.59 -29.58
N GLU A 625 -4.17 19.82 -30.87
CA GLU A 625 -2.83 19.71 -31.46
C GLU A 625 -2.49 20.90 -32.36
N ALA A 626 -1.25 21.39 -32.24
CA ALA A 626 -0.65 22.43 -33.08
C ALA A 626 0.86 22.23 -33.18
N ASP A 627 1.45 22.29 -34.38
CA ASP A 627 2.92 22.39 -34.58
C ASP A 627 3.78 21.43 -33.72
N GLY A 628 3.35 20.16 -33.62
CA GLY A 628 4.05 19.13 -32.82
C GLY A 628 3.82 19.19 -31.30
N GLN A 629 3.02 20.14 -30.82
CA GLN A 629 2.51 20.21 -29.46
C GLN A 629 1.13 19.54 -29.37
N SER A 630 0.86 18.88 -28.25
CA SER A 630 -0.45 18.30 -27.92
C SER A 630 -0.85 18.76 -26.53
N MET A 631 -2.14 18.96 -26.30
CA MET A 631 -2.73 19.22 -24.99
C MET A 631 -3.97 18.35 -24.83
N VAL A 632 -4.20 17.87 -23.62
CA VAL A 632 -5.36 17.05 -23.27
C VAL A 632 -6.09 17.70 -22.10
N SER A 633 -7.41 17.78 -22.19
CA SER A 633 -8.27 18.26 -21.12
C SER A 633 -8.36 17.27 -19.95
N GLY A 634 -8.90 17.71 -18.82
CA GLY A 634 -9.36 16.77 -17.78
C GLY A 634 -10.59 15.97 -18.23
N ASP A 635 -10.98 14.98 -17.41
CA ASP A 635 -12.12 14.10 -17.72
C ASP A 635 -13.47 14.78 -17.49
N TYR A 636 -14.45 14.51 -18.35
CA TYR A 636 -15.85 14.92 -18.23
C TYR A 636 -16.75 13.67 -18.21
N PRO A 637 -17.26 13.26 -17.03
CA PRO A 637 -18.13 12.11 -16.93
C PRO A 637 -19.55 12.46 -17.40
N PHE A 638 -20.24 11.49 -18.02
CA PHE A 638 -21.64 11.61 -18.39
C PHE A 638 -22.32 10.24 -18.47
N TRP A 639 -23.65 10.25 -18.48
CA TRP A 639 -24.47 9.08 -18.74
C TRP A 639 -25.35 9.31 -19.96
N THR A 640 -25.43 8.31 -20.83
CA THR A 640 -26.49 8.23 -21.83
C THR A 640 -27.85 8.06 -21.14
N ARG A 641 -28.93 8.49 -21.79
CA ARG A 641 -30.29 8.35 -21.25
C ARG A 641 -30.75 6.89 -21.29
N GLN A 642 -31.66 6.51 -20.40
CA GLN A 642 -32.39 5.25 -20.57
C GLN A 642 -33.31 5.35 -21.80
N THR A 643 -33.56 4.22 -22.47
CA THR A 643 -34.59 4.16 -23.52
C THR A 643 -35.96 4.32 -22.87
N ALA A 644 -36.77 5.25 -23.37
CA ALA A 644 -38.12 5.45 -22.86
C ALA A 644 -38.89 4.13 -22.98
N THR A 645 -39.35 3.57 -21.86
CA THR A 645 -40.28 2.45 -21.88
C THR A 645 -41.58 2.96 -22.50
N ALA A 646 -42.06 2.30 -23.56
CA ALA A 646 -43.33 2.61 -24.19
C ALA A 646 -44.48 2.34 -23.19
N GLY A 647 -44.83 3.34 -22.38
CA GLY A 647 -45.81 3.21 -21.31
C GLY A 647 -46.02 4.52 -20.55
N GLY A 648 -46.44 5.58 -21.25
CA GLY A 648 -46.85 6.85 -20.66
C GLY A 648 -47.57 7.71 -21.71
N ASP A 649 -48.87 7.94 -21.51
CA ASP A 649 -49.81 8.52 -22.47
C ASP A 649 -49.47 9.92 -23.00
N ALA A 650 -49.51 10.07 -24.34
CA ALA A 650 -49.91 11.29 -25.07
C ALA A 650 -50.20 10.96 -26.57
N PRO A 651 -51.05 11.73 -27.28
CA PRO A 651 -52.09 11.21 -28.17
C PRO A 651 -51.64 10.83 -29.59
N SER A 652 -52.15 9.69 -30.07
CA SER A 652 -51.85 9.13 -31.40
C SER A 652 -52.56 9.88 -32.54
N THR A 653 -51.78 10.37 -33.51
CA THR A 653 -52.23 10.51 -34.90
C THR A 653 -51.69 9.34 -35.71
N ARG A 654 -52.61 8.62 -36.35
CA ARG A 654 -52.32 7.44 -37.20
C ARG A 654 -51.73 7.86 -38.56
N SER A 655 -50.67 7.18 -38.97
CA SER A 655 -50.45 6.52 -40.28
C SER A 655 -49.07 5.85 -40.16
N GLY A 656 -48.76 4.66 -40.65
CA GLY A 656 -49.22 3.86 -41.78
C GLY A 656 -48.39 2.58 -41.74
N GLY A 657 -48.97 1.46 -42.18
CA GLY A 657 -48.40 0.13 -42.01
C GLY A 657 -47.20 -0.17 -42.91
N GLY A 658 -46.41 -1.16 -42.49
CA GLY A 658 -45.38 -1.82 -43.28
C GLY A 658 -44.94 -3.09 -42.59
N ALA A 659 -45.43 -4.24 -43.07
CA ALA A 659 -45.09 -5.57 -42.57
C ALA A 659 -43.67 -5.98 -42.98
N MET A 660 -42.92 -6.57 -42.06
CA MET A 660 -41.65 -7.27 -42.32
C MET A 660 -41.88 -8.80 -42.31
N PRO A 661 -41.23 -9.57 -43.21
CA PRO A 661 -41.34 -11.02 -43.23
C PRO A 661 -40.34 -11.69 -42.28
N ALA A 662 -40.73 -12.86 -41.80
CA ALA A 662 -39.96 -13.73 -40.93
C ALA A 662 -39.00 -14.67 -41.69
N ALA A 663 -37.74 -14.74 -41.26
CA ALA A 663 -36.81 -15.88 -41.35
C ALA A 663 -35.54 -15.52 -40.53
N ALA A 664 -35.33 -16.07 -39.33
CA ALA A 664 -34.74 -17.38 -39.01
C ALA A 664 -33.22 -17.32 -38.70
N LEU A 665 -32.92 -17.25 -37.41
CA LEU A 665 -31.73 -17.71 -36.67
C LEU A 665 -32.27 -18.25 -35.33
N PRO A 666 -31.71 -19.31 -34.71
CA PRO A 666 -30.33 -19.26 -34.25
C PRO A 666 -29.52 -20.58 -34.32
N LEU A 667 -28.23 -20.41 -34.56
CA LEU A 667 -27.16 -21.35 -34.22
C LEU A 667 -26.32 -20.65 -33.14
N MET A 668 -26.44 -21.06 -31.88
CA MET A 668 -25.48 -20.88 -30.76
C MET A 668 -26.17 -21.15 -29.42
N LEU A 669 -26.52 -22.41 -29.18
CA LEU A 669 -27.02 -22.87 -27.88
C LEU A 669 -26.69 -24.36 -27.72
N LEU A 670 -25.39 -24.70 -27.77
CA LEU A 670 -24.92 -26.08 -27.64
C LEU A 670 -23.51 -26.25 -27.03
N LEU A 671 -23.06 -25.35 -26.14
CA LEU A 671 -21.76 -25.51 -25.47
C LEU A 671 -21.71 -25.04 -24.00
N ALA A 672 -22.85 -24.98 -23.30
CA ALA A 672 -22.89 -24.56 -21.88
C ALA A 672 -23.69 -25.49 -20.95
N LEU A 673 -23.85 -26.77 -21.29
CA LEU A 673 -24.56 -27.76 -20.47
C LEU A 673 -23.87 -29.13 -20.48
N TRP A 674 -22.58 -29.19 -20.12
CA TRP A 674 -21.93 -30.47 -19.78
C TRP A 674 -20.71 -30.28 -18.88
N ARG A 675 -20.88 -29.72 -17.68
CA ARG A 675 -19.83 -29.76 -16.63
C ARG A 675 -20.31 -29.49 -15.19
N ARG A 676 -21.55 -29.84 -14.87
CA ARG A 676 -22.04 -29.92 -13.49
C ARG A 676 -22.97 -31.11 -13.35
N TYR A 677 -22.43 -32.33 -13.30
CA TYR A 677 -23.04 -33.50 -12.64
C TYR A 677 -22.08 -34.69 -12.79
N ALA A 678 -21.18 -34.88 -11.83
CA ALA A 678 -20.71 -36.20 -11.35
C ALA A 678 -19.55 -36.01 -10.36
N GLY A 679 -19.88 -35.93 -9.08
CA GLY A 679 -18.94 -36.16 -7.99
C GLY A 679 -19.08 -37.58 -7.43
N ARG A 680 -17.97 -38.32 -7.50
CA ARG A 680 -17.42 -39.29 -6.52
C ARG A 680 -18.08 -40.66 -6.23
N ARG A 681 -17.14 -41.58 -5.91
CA ARG A 681 -17.15 -42.87 -5.15
C ARG A 681 -17.22 -44.14 -6.03
N VAL A 682 -16.47 -45.24 -5.82
CA VAL A 682 -15.54 -45.70 -4.75
C VAL A 682 -14.88 -47.04 -5.18
N VAL A 683 -13.64 -47.31 -4.69
CA VAL A 683 -12.99 -48.60 -4.34
C VAL A 683 -12.64 -49.67 -5.41
N GLY A 684 -11.33 -50.02 -5.42
CA GLY A 684 -10.90 -51.39 -5.07
C GLY A 684 -10.12 -52.20 -6.12
N GLY A 685 -8.84 -52.49 -5.83
CA GLY A 685 -8.32 -53.86 -5.94
C GLY A 685 -7.11 -54.16 -6.83
N ARG A 686 -5.99 -54.47 -6.14
CA ARG A 686 -4.91 -55.47 -6.43
C ARG A 686 -3.85 -55.12 -7.50
N LEU A 687 -2.58 -54.92 -7.10
CA LEU A 687 -1.50 -55.88 -6.78
C LEU A 687 -0.89 -56.59 -8.00
N LEU A 688 0.40 -56.33 -8.29
CA LEU A 688 1.48 -57.34 -8.29
C LEU A 688 2.86 -56.71 -8.54
N LEU A 689 3.82 -57.07 -7.69
CA LEU A 689 5.27 -56.96 -7.90
C LEU A 689 5.72 -57.91 -9.02
N SER A 690 6.81 -57.59 -9.72
CA SER A 690 8.03 -58.44 -9.72
C SER A 690 9.17 -57.90 -10.59
N ALA A 691 10.38 -58.19 -10.11
CA ALA A 691 11.71 -57.89 -10.59
C ALA A 691 12.08 -58.40 -12.00
N GLY A 692 13.17 -57.84 -12.54
CA GLY A 692 13.92 -58.39 -13.68
C GLY A 692 15.31 -57.75 -13.82
N LEU A 693 16.30 -58.29 -13.10
CA LEU A 693 17.73 -58.15 -13.35
C LEU A 693 18.13 -59.11 -14.49
N ALA A 694 18.96 -58.67 -15.45
CA ALA A 694 20.27 -59.28 -15.79
C ALA A 694 20.78 -58.95 -17.20
N ALA A 695 22.00 -58.39 -17.22
CA ALA A 695 23.18 -58.75 -18.01
C ALA A 695 23.15 -58.82 -19.55
N GLY A 696 24.07 -58.05 -20.15
CA GLY A 696 24.71 -58.31 -21.44
C GLY A 696 26.03 -57.53 -21.54
N LEU A 697 27.15 -58.22 -21.31
CA LEU A 697 28.53 -57.72 -21.39
C LEU A 697 29.15 -58.01 -22.77
N SER A 698 30.23 -57.26 -23.04
CA SER A 698 31.35 -57.53 -23.97
C SER A 698 31.21 -57.05 -25.43
N ALA A 699 32.20 -56.43 -26.08
CA ALA A 699 33.58 -56.11 -25.69
C ALA A 699 34.24 -55.13 -26.70
N CYS A 700 35.29 -54.46 -26.20
CA CYS A 700 36.53 -54.02 -26.85
C CYS A 700 36.51 -53.24 -28.18
N GLY A 701 37.02 -52.02 -28.09
CA GLY A 701 37.68 -51.31 -29.18
C GLY A 701 38.50 -50.17 -28.60
N GLY A 702 39.75 -50.42 -28.24
CA GLY A 702 40.70 -49.36 -27.93
C GLY A 702 41.06 -48.62 -29.22
N SER A 703 41.17 -47.30 -29.12
CA SER A 703 41.98 -46.52 -30.05
C SER A 703 42.78 -45.51 -29.25
N GLU A 704 44.08 -45.61 -29.45
CA GLU A 704 45.14 -44.77 -28.91
C GLU A 704 44.89 -43.29 -29.15
N GLY A 705 45.51 -42.47 -28.30
CA GLY A 705 45.48 -41.03 -28.39
C GLY A 705 45.96 -40.51 -29.74
N ALA A 706 45.13 -39.69 -30.35
CA ALA A 706 45.58 -38.68 -31.29
C ALA A 706 45.63 -37.37 -30.53
N ALA A 707 46.84 -36.85 -30.32
CA ALA A 707 47.03 -35.44 -30.07
C ALA A 707 46.41 -34.69 -31.26
N ALA A 708 45.37 -33.90 -31.01
CA ALA A 708 44.79 -33.05 -32.04
C ALA A 708 45.72 -31.87 -32.28
N ASP A 709 46.36 -31.89 -33.43
CA ASP A 709 47.03 -30.77 -34.08
C ASP A 709 46.12 -29.53 -34.15
N GLY A 710 46.75 -28.36 -34.04
CA GLY A 710 46.13 -27.05 -34.09
C GLY A 710 45.45 -26.73 -35.43
N GLY A 711 44.19 -27.13 -35.56
CA GLY A 711 43.25 -26.49 -36.48
C GLY A 711 42.98 -25.04 -36.07
N PRO A 712 42.55 -24.16 -37.01
CA PRO A 712 42.17 -22.80 -36.68
C PRO A 712 41.09 -22.80 -35.57
N PRO A 713 41.10 -21.82 -34.65
CA PRO A 713 40.09 -21.75 -33.60
C PRO A 713 38.68 -21.76 -34.23
N PRO A 714 37.72 -22.53 -33.67
CA PRO A 714 36.35 -22.53 -34.13
C PRO A 714 35.80 -21.10 -34.20
N GLU A 715 35.02 -20.78 -35.23
CA GLU A 715 34.36 -19.47 -35.30
C GLU A 715 33.42 -19.26 -34.09
N PRO A 716 33.26 -18.00 -33.62
CA PRO A 716 32.34 -17.69 -32.53
C PRO A 716 30.94 -18.21 -32.82
N THR A 717 30.37 -18.97 -31.88
CA THR A 717 29.02 -19.54 -32.02
C THR A 717 28.02 -18.68 -31.24
N VAL A 718 26.84 -18.41 -31.82
CA VAL A 718 25.78 -17.64 -31.17
C VAL A 718 24.56 -18.53 -30.94
N LEU A 719 24.13 -18.64 -29.68
CA LEU A 719 22.90 -19.31 -29.26
C LEU A 719 21.84 -18.24 -28.95
N ARG A 720 20.58 -18.52 -29.29
CA ARG A 720 19.45 -17.64 -28.97
C ARG A 720 18.43 -18.42 -28.15
N LEU A 721 18.18 -17.93 -26.94
CA LEU A 721 17.28 -18.54 -25.97
C LEU A 721 16.11 -17.58 -25.72
N GLU A 722 14.89 -18.09 -25.61
CA GLU A 722 13.72 -17.28 -25.27
C GLU A 722 12.74 -18.05 -24.39
N GLY A 723 11.96 -17.31 -23.60
CA GLY A 723 10.88 -17.86 -22.79
C GLY A 723 9.89 -16.78 -22.36
N SER A 724 8.69 -17.19 -21.97
CA SER A 724 7.70 -16.26 -21.40
C SER A 724 8.02 -16.02 -19.94
N VAL A 725 8.03 -14.74 -19.53
CA VAL A 725 8.23 -14.40 -18.12
C VAL A 725 6.93 -14.63 -17.35
N GLY A 726 7.05 -15.19 -16.15
CA GLY A 726 5.93 -15.47 -15.26
C GLY A 726 5.41 -14.21 -14.56
N SER A 727 4.77 -14.40 -13.41
CA SER A 727 4.38 -13.27 -12.56
C SER A 727 5.61 -12.58 -11.97
N ALA A 728 5.42 -11.39 -11.40
CA ALA A 728 6.43 -10.75 -10.57
C ALA A 728 6.90 -11.71 -9.46
N GLY A 729 8.22 -11.83 -9.27
CA GLY A 729 8.85 -12.79 -8.35
C GLY A 729 9.23 -14.13 -8.97
N ASP A 730 8.70 -14.50 -10.13
CA ASP A 730 9.04 -15.76 -10.77
C ASP A 730 10.41 -15.69 -11.47
N THR A 731 11.14 -16.80 -11.50
CA THR A 731 12.40 -16.91 -12.25
C THR A 731 12.22 -17.83 -13.46
N LEU A 732 12.50 -17.31 -14.65
CA LEU A 732 12.54 -18.11 -15.88
C LEU A 732 13.92 -18.77 -16.02
N TYR A 733 13.94 -20.09 -16.18
CA TYR A 733 15.18 -20.86 -16.37
C TYR A 733 15.33 -21.30 -17.82
N LEU A 734 16.48 -20.98 -18.43
CA LEU A 734 16.81 -21.29 -19.83
C LEU A 734 18.07 -22.19 -19.88
N PRO A 735 17.91 -23.53 -19.92
CA PRO A 735 19.04 -24.44 -20.02
C PRO A 735 19.63 -24.46 -21.45
N PHE A 736 20.94 -24.66 -21.57
CA PHE A 736 21.64 -24.85 -22.85
C PHE A 736 22.91 -25.70 -22.66
N GLU A 737 23.41 -26.31 -23.73
CA GLU A 737 24.64 -27.10 -23.69
C GLU A 737 25.86 -26.25 -24.05
N LEU A 738 26.87 -26.24 -23.18
CA LEU A 738 28.15 -25.60 -23.44
C LEU A 738 29.13 -26.60 -24.09
N PRO A 739 29.61 -26.35 -25.32
CA PRO A 739 30.56 -27.23 -25.99
C PRO A 739 31.96 -27.18 -25.36
N ALA A 740 32.79 -28.18 -25.66
CA ALA A 740 34.19 -28.19 -25.24
C ALA A 740 35.02 -27.10 -25.93
N GLY A 741 36.00 -26.55 -25.21
CA GLY A 741 36.96 -25.57 -25.75
C GLY A 741 36.48 -24.11 -25.75
N VAL A 742 35.34 -23.81 -25.13
CA VAL A 742 34.89 -22.43 -24.90
C VAL A 742 35.80 -21.77 -23.86
N GLN A 743 36.32 -20.58 -24.18
CA GLN A 743 37.16 -19.76 -23.30
C GLN A 743 36.43 -18.52 -22.79
N ARG A 744 35.39 -18.07 -23.50
CA ARG A 744 34.56 -16.92 -23.11
C ARG A 744 33.11 -17.13 -23.52
N LEU A 745 32.21 -16.81 -22.60
CA LEU A 745 30.77 -16.71 -22.79
C LEU A 745 30.36 -15.25 -22.60
N ASP A 746 29.69 -14.66 -23.58
CA ASP A 746 29.02 -13.36 -23.48
C ASP A 746 27.50 -13.57 -23.57
N ALA A 747 26.71 -13.00 -22.66
CA ALA A 747 25.26 -13.11 -22.63
C ALA A 747 24.61 -11.71 -22.64
N THR A 748 23.66 -11.51 -23.56
CA THR A 748 22.94 -10.23 -23.74
C THR A 748 21.43 -10.45 -23.61
N LEU A 749 20.80 -9.78 -22.65
CA LEU A 749 19.37 -9.88 -22.33
C LEU A 749 18.55 -8.76 -23.02
N SER A 750 17.39 -9.13 -23.56
CA SER A 750 16.38 -8.21 -24.10
C SER A 750 14.96 -8.70 -23.80
N GLU A 751 13.96 -7.81 -23.86
CA GLU A 751 12.58 -8.06 -23.42
C GLU A 751 11.54 -7.27 -24.23
N ASP A 752 10.28 -7.72 -24.21
CA ASP A 752 9.18 -7.10 -24.97
C ASP A 752 8.56 -5.85 -24.30
N SER A 753 8.59 -5.81 -22.98
CA SER A 753 8.01 -4.75 -22.14
C SER A 753 9.11 -4.13 -21.31
N PRO A 754 9.15 -2.79 -21.14
CA PRO A 754 10.03 -2.18 -20.15
C PRO A 754 9.66 -2.73 -18.77
N GLY A 755 10.51 -3.58 -18.21
CA GLY A 755 10.30 -4.24 -16.92
C GLY A 755 11.61 -4.80 -16.39
N ASN A 756 11.84 -4.71 -15.09
CA ASN A 756 13.16 -5.00 -14.54
C ASN A 756 13.42 -6.51 -14.49
N LEU A 757 14.04 -7.08 -15.54
CA LEU A 757 14.56 -8.46 -15.54
C LEU A 757 16.03 -8.49 -15.14
N GLY A 758 16.39 -9.45 -14.27
CA GLY A 758 17.78 -9.77 -14.00
C GLY A 758 18.36 -10.85 -14.92
N LEU A 759 19.66 -11.09 -14.81
CA LEU A 759 20.37 -12.13 -15.57
C LEU A 759 21.35 -12.87 -14.66
N GLY A 760 21.11 -14.15 -14.41
CA GLY A 760 21.96 -15.04 -13.63
C GLY A 760 22.45 -16.23 -14.44
N VAL A 761 23.58 -16.81 -14.02
CA VAL A 761 24.24 -17.93 -14.71
C VAL A 761 24.58 -19.06 -13.73
N PHE A 762 24.24 -20.29 -14.11
CA PHE A 762 24.68 -21.52 -13.46
C PHE A 762 25.44 -22.40 -14.47
N ASP A 763 26.55 -22.99 -14.03
CA ASP A 763 27.39 -23.87 -14.85
C ASP A 763 26.98 -25.35 -14.78
N ALA A 764 27.82 -26.21 -15.39
CA ALA A 764 27.65 -27.66 -15.48
C ALA A 764 27.43 -28.39 -14.14
N ARG A 765 27.68 -27.75 -13.00
CA ARG A 765 27.39 -28.30 -11.67
C ARG A 765 25.93 -28.16 -11.25
N GLY A 766 25.09 -27.47 -12.06
CA GLY A 766 23.63 -27.44 -11.95
C GLY A 766 23.08 -26.17 -11.30
N ALA A 767 21.75 -26.02 -11.36
CA ALA A 767 21.02 -24.85 -10.87
C ALA A 767 20.13 -25.16 -9.64
N ASP A 768 20.29 -26.31 -8.98
CA ASP A 768 19.55 -26.63 -7.76
C ASP A 768 19.77 -25.57 -6.66
N PHE A 769 18.89 -25.55 -5.66
CA PHE A 769 19.01 -24.64 -4.52
C PHE A 769 20.35 -24.85 -3.79
N GLY A 770 21.08 -23.76 -3.53
CA GLY A 770 22.42 -23.77 -2.93
C GLY A 770 23.50 -24.40 -3.82
N SER A 771 23.28 -24.50 -5.13
CA SER A 771 24.20 -25.19 -6.03
C SER A 771 25.60 -24.55 -6.06
N PRO A 772 26.68 -25.35 -6.06
CA PRO A 772 28.03 -24.85 -6.31
C PRO A 772 28.23 -24.35 -7.75
N GLY A 773 27.27 -24.60 -8.64
CA GLY A 773 27.30 -24.16 -10.03
C GLY A 773 26.97 -22.68 -10.24
N PHE A 774 26.58 -21.94 -9.19
CA PHE A 774 26.32 -20.50 -9.31
C PHE A 774 27.54 -19.75 -9.85
N ARG A 775 27.35 -18.89 -10.85
CA ARG A 775 28.40 -18.07 -11.47
C ARG A 775 28.16 -16.57 -11.33
N GLY A 776 27.08 -16.14 -10.69
CA GLY A 776 26.74 -14.73 -10.52
C GLY A 776 25.38 -14.37 -11.08
N ILE A 777 24.91 -13.19 -10.70
CA ILE A 777 23.64 -12.60 -11.12
C ILE A 777 23.75 -11.07 -11.14
N SER A 778 22.96 -10.42 -11.99
CA SER A 778 22.81 -8.97 -11.99
C SER A 778 21.36 -8.56 -12.15
N GLY A 779 21.03 -7.36 -11.68
CA GLY A 779 19.75 -6.71 -11.91
C GLY A 779 19.58 -6.13 -13.31
N ALA A 780 18.48 -5.40 -13.49
CA ALA A 780 18.05 -4.88 -14.78
C ALA A 780 18.96 -3.78 -15.34
N GLU A 781 19.83 -3.23 -14.49
CA GLU A 781 20.80 -2.19 -14.84
C GLU A 781 21.93 -2.75 -15.70
N ARG A 782 22.13 -4.08 -15.67
CA ARG A 782 23.20 -4.75 -16.42
C ARG A 782 22.62 -5.84 -17.34
N ARG A 783 22.46 -5.46 -18.61
CA ARG A 783 21.88 -6.34 -19.67
C ARG A 783 22.91 -7.19 -20.40
N GLU A 784 24.19 -6.89 -20.25
CA GLU A 784 25.30 -7.59 -20.91
C GLU A 784 26.32 -8.05 -19.87
N VAL A 785 26.64 -9.35 -19.88
CA VAL A 785 27.59 -9.97 -18.95
C VAL A 785 28.50 -10.93 -19.71
N PHE A 786 29.73 -11.12 -19.23
CA PHE A 786 30.64 -12.11 -19.76
C PHE A 786 31.34 -12.89 -18.65
N ILE A 787 31.68 -14.14 -18.94
CA ILE A 787 32.50 -15.02 -18.11
C ILE A 787 33.61 -15.59 -18.99
N ALA A 788 34.85 -15.43 -18.57
CA ALA A 788 36.02 -16.04 -19.16
C ALA A 788 36.88 -16.70 -18.08
N ASP A 789 37.96 -17.37 -18.50
CA ASP A 789 38.86 -18.06 -17.58
C ASP A 789 39.58 -17.12 -16.60
N ASP A 790 40.00 -15.95 -17.06
CA ASP A 790 40.85 -15.00 -16.30
C ASP A 790 40.11 -13.75 -15.81
N ALA A 791 38.94 -13.45 -16.38
CA ALA A 791 38.13 -12.30 -16.04
C ALA A 791 36.64 -12.58 -16.27
N ALA A 792 35.80 -11.83 -15.58
CA ALA A 792 34.37 -11.81 -15.77
C ALA A 792 33.85 -10.40 -15.52
N THR A 793 32.60 -10.15 -15.90
CA THR A 793 31.88 -8.96 -15.48
C THR A 793 31.79 -8.90 -13.95
N PRO A 794 31.97 -7.72 -13.30
CA PRO A 794 31.76 -7.59 -11.86
C PRO A 794 30.39 -8.16 -11.44
N GLY A 795 30.38 -8.94 -10.36
CA GLY A 795 29.23 -9.76 -9.95
C GLY A 795 29.24 -11.20 -10.47
N PHE A 796 30.15 -11.54 -11.40
CA PHE A 796 30.26 -12.89 -11.98
C PHE A 796 31.62 -13.55 -11.71
N ILE A 797 31.60 -14.86 -11.46
CA ILE A 797 32.77 -15.66 -11.11
C ILE A 797 33.52 -16.04 -12.38
N ALA A 798 34.75 -15.54 -12.54
CA ALA A 798 35.68 -15.96 -13.58
C ALA A 798 36.21 -17.38 -13.32
N GLY A 799 36.69 -18.04 -14.37
CA GLY A 799 37.30 -19.37 -14.27
C GLY A 799 36.79 -20.35 -15.32
N PRO A 800 37.35 -21.57 -15.35
CA PRO A 800 37.12 -22.56 -16.40
C PRO A 800 35.65 -22.77 -16.76
N LEU A 801 35.37 -22.77 -18.06
CA LEU A 801 34.06 -22.98 -18.65
C LEU A 801 33.89 -24.46 -19.04
N ALA A 802 33.62 -25.31 -18.04
CA ALA A 802 33.52 -26.75 -18.24
C ALA A 802 32.36 -27.12 -19.21
N PRO A 803 32.58 -28.04 -20.17
CA PRO A 803 31.53 -28.46 -21.09
C PRO A 803 30.41 -29.22 -20.36
N GLY A 804 29.18 -29.09 -20.86
CA GLY A 804 27.99 -29.74 -20.31
C GLY A 804 26.80 -28.78 -20.15
N PRO A 805 25.81 -29.13 -19.31
CA PRO A 805 24.55 -28.39 -19.21
C PRO A 805 24.71 -27.11 -18.37
N TRP A 806 24.49 -25.95 -18.97
CA TRP A 806 24.46 -24.65 -18.30
C TRP A 806 23.03 -24.12 -18.23
N THR A 807 22.76 -23.20 -17.31
CA THR A 807 21.42 -22.61 -17.15
C THR A 807 21.51 -21.11 -16.93
N LEU A 808 20.76 -20.34 -17.71
CA LEU A 808 20.50 -18.94 -17.41
C LEU A 808 19.26 -18.83 -16.53
N ALA A 809 19.32 -18.03 -15.48
CA ALA A 809 18.22 -17.71 -14.59
C ALA A 809 17.81 -16.24 -14.80
N ILE A 810 16.56 -16.00 -15.18
CA ILE A 810 16.03 -14.68 -15.51
C ILE A 810 14.98 -14.33 -14.46
N PRO A 811 15.37 -13.76 -13.31
CA PRO A 811 14.41 -13.34 -12.29
C PRO A 811 13.56 -12.19 -12.83
N ASN A 812 12.25 -12.26 -12.57
CA ASN A 812 11.29 -11.26 -13.01
C ASN A 812 10.86 -10.36 -11.86
N PHE A 813 11.21 -9.08 -11.89
CA PHE A 813 10.67 -8.12 -10.93
C PHE A 813 9.25 -7.69 -11.32
N LEU A 814 9.06 -7.13 -12.53
CA LEU A 814 7.78 -6.56 -12.99
C LEU A 814 7.56 -6.65 -14.52
N ALA A 815 8.42 -7.37 -15.24
CA ALA A 815 8.28 -7.49 -16.69
C ALA A 815 7.13 -8.42 -17.08
N THR A 816 6.60 -8.19 -18.28
CA THR A 816 5.59 -9.04 -18.92
C THR A 816 6.05 -9.42 -20.33
N GLY A 817 5.48 -10.48 -20.91
CA GLY A 817 5.81 -10.91 -22.26
C GLY A 817 6.97 -11.92 -22.31
N LYS A 818 7.89 -11.77 -23.27
CA LYS A 818 9.05 -12.66 -23.42
C LYS A 818 10.37 -12.02 -23.02
N ALA A 819 11.23 -12.84 -22.43
CA ALA A 819 12.66 -12.57 -22.30
C ALA A 819 13.42 -13.30 -23.42
N ARG A 820 14.45 -12.65 -23.97
CA ARG A 820 15.36 -13.21 -24.99
C ARG A 820 16.79 -12.99 -24.56
N VAL A 821 17.59 -14.05 -24.61
CA VAL A 821 19.04 -13.98 -24.33
C VAL A 821 19.83 -14.47 -25.53
N GLU A 822 20.76 -13.64 -26.00
CA GLU A 822 21.76 -14.03 -26.98
C GLU A 822 23.06 -14.42 -26.25
N VAL A 823 23.52 -15.66 -26.44
CA VAL A 823 24.75 -16.18 -25.83
C VAL A 823 25.80 -16.39 -26.92
N LYS A 824 26.87 -15.62 -26.88
CA LYS A 824 28.02 -15.74 -27.79
C LYS A 824 29.15 -16.50 -27.12
N LEU A 825 29.64 -17.55 -27.78
CA LEU A 825 30.70 -18.42 -27.30
C LEU A 825 31.96 -18.22 -28.14
N SER A 826 33.08 -17.94 -27.48
CA SER A 826 34.39 -17.80 -28.11
C SER A 826 35.32 -18.94 -27.66
N PHE A 827 36.04 -19.53 -28.61
CA PHE A 827 36.85 -20.73 -28.39
C PHE A 827 38.35 -20.39 -28.32
N GLY A 828 39.10 -21.08 -27.46
CA GLY A 828 40.52 -20.82 -27.26
C GLY A 828 41.18 -21.80 -26.28
N SER A 829 42.47 -21.60 -26.02
CA SER A 829 43.21 -22.39 -25.02
C SER A 829 42.89 -21.91 -23.62
N SER A 830 42.46 -22.83 -22.75
CA SER A 830 42.07 -22.49 -21.39
C SER A 830 43.26 -22.06 -20.53
N ALA A 831 43.07 -20.99 -19.75
CA ALA A 831 44.02 -20.52 -18.75
C ALA A 831 43.57 -20.93 -17.35
N ALA A 832 44.52 -21.10 -16.42
CA ALA A 832 44.16 -21.31 -15.01
C ALA A 832 43.49 -20.04 -14.47
N GLY A 833 42.26 -20.18 -13.96
CA GLY A 833 41.55 -19.07 -13.33
C GLY A 833 42.29 -18.56 -12.11
N ALA A 834 42.06 -17.29 -11.77
CA ALA A 834 42.73 -16.69 -10.63
C ALA A 834 42.25 -17.31 -9.32
N ALA A 835 43.19 -17.63 -8.42
CA ALA A 835 42.84 -18.26 -7.14
C ALA A 835 42.03 -17.31 -6.25
N LEU A 836 41.02 -17.86 -5.57
CA LEU A 836 40.34 -17.22 -4.44
C LEU A 836 41.33 -17.04 -3.30
N LEU A 837 41.31 -15.87 -2.65
CA LEU A 837 42.03 -15.65 -1.40
C LEU A 837 41.07 -15.85 -0.25
N PRO A 838 41.45 -16.55 0.83
CA PRO A 838 40.58 -16.70 1.99
C PRO A 838 40.26 -15.33 2.61
N ALA A 839 39.10 -15.23 3.28
CA ALA A 839 38.73 -14.01 3.99
C ALA A 839 39.76 -13.69 5.10
N GLN A 840 39.85 -12.40 5.46
CA GLN A 840 40.70 -11.96 6.55
C GLN A 840 40.16 -12.49 7.89
N GLU A 841 40.95 -13.29 8.61
CA GLU A 841 40.51 -13.85 9.88
C GLU A 841 40.74 -12.91 11.07
N LEU A 842 41.85 -12.16 11.09
CA LEU A 842 42.24 -11.32 12.22
C LEU A 842 42.89 -10.01 11.75
N ALA A 843 42.39 -8.88 12.23
CA ALA A 843 42.97 -7.55 12.02
C ALA A 843 43.70 -7.05 13.28
N ARG A 844 43.08 -7.16 14.47
CA ARG A 844 43.66 -6.76 15.76
C ARG A 844 43.26 -7.73 16.88
N ASN A 845 44.22 -8.15 17.71
CA ASN A 845 44.00 -9.11 18.80
C ASN A 845 43.91 -8.45 20.17
N THR A 846 42.96 -7.54 20.34
CA THR A 846 42.75 -6.78 21.58
C THR A 846 41.25 -6.64 21.84
N PRO A 847 40.77 -6.68 23.08
CA PRO A 847 39.37 -6.34 23.35
C PRO A 847 39.07 -4.87 23.05
N GLY A 848 37.86 -4.56 22.58
CA GLY A 848 37.46 -3.18 22.28
C GLY A 848 36.03 -3.04 21.78
N TRP A 849 35.57 -1.79 21.73
CA TRP A 849 34.39 -1.37 20.98
C TRP A 849 34.84 -1.02 19.56
N TYR A 850 34.30 -1.75 18.59
CA TYR A 850 34.66 -1.60 17.19
C TYR A 850 33.50 -1.01 16.41
N PHE A 851 33.79 0.02 15.62
CA PHE A 851 32.82 0.68 14.76
C PHE A 851 32.78 0.01 13.39
N GLY A 852 31.60 -0.22 12.85
CA GLY A 852 31.48 -0.72 11.49
C GLY A 852 30.15 -0.42 10.84
N ASP A 853 30.09 -0.78 9.57
CA ASP A 853 28.91 -0.68 8.73
C ASP A 853 28.62 -2.07 8.16
N LEU A 854 27.36 -2.47 8.21
CA LEU A 854 26.90 -3.82 7.84
C LEU A 854 26.18 -3.85 6.50
N HIS A 855 25.96 -2.69 5.87
CA HIS A 855 25.13 -2.59 4.69
C HIS A 855 25.74 -1.60 3.69
N VAL A 856 26.56 -2.11 2.77
CA VAL A 856 27.32 -1.29 1.83
C VAL A 856 27.47 -2.01 0.51
N HIS A 857 27.32 -1.26 -0.59
CA HIS A 857 27.42 -1.76 -1.95
C HIS A 857 28.67 -1.24 -2.66
N THR A 858 29.19 -2.05 -3.58
CA THR A 858 30.37 -1.78 -4.38
C THR A 858 30.03 -1.80 -5.88
N VAL A 859 31.03 -1.67 -6.74
CA VAL A 859 30.85 -1.82 -8.20
C VAL A 859 30.38 -3.22 -8.64
N HIS A 860 30.37 -4.20 -7.72
CA HIS A 860 29.91 -5.56 -8.00
C HIS A 860 28.38 -5.65 -8.02
N SER A 861 27.66 -4.84 -7.23
CA SER A 861 26.21 -4.68 -7.39
C SER A 861 25.88 -3.87 -8.64
N SER A 862 24.90 -4.33 -9.42
CA SER A 862 24.59 -3.71 -10.72
C SER A 862 23.99 -2.31 -10.61
N ASP A 863 23.17 -2.08 -9.60
CA ASP A 863 22.53 -0.81 -9.30
C ASP A 863 23.52 0.23 -8.75
N ALA A 864 24.37 -0.17 -7.80
CA ALA A 864 25.46 0.66 -7.30
C ALA A 864 26.42 1.03 -8.44
N PHE A 865 26.83 0.07 -9.27
CA PHE A 865 27.63 0.36 -10.47
C PHE A 865 26.95 1.37 -11.40
N SER A 866 25.64 1.23 -11.62
CA SER A 866 24.88 2.12 -12.50
C SER A 866 24.79 3.57 -11.99
N SER A 867 25.00 3.80 -10.69
CA SER A 867 25.08 5.14 -10.10
C SER A 867 26.26 5.96 -10.67
N GLY A 868 27.29 5.30 -11.20
CA GLY A 868 28.52 5.92 -11.67
C GLY A 868 29.44 6.44 -10.56
N ALA A 869 29.07 6.24 -9.28
CA ALA A 869 29.81 6.71 -8.11
C ALA A 869 30.17 5.58 -7.12
N ALA A 870 29.85 4.33 -7.44
CA ALA A 870 30.26 3.17 -6.66
C ALA A 870 31.78 3.02 -6.60
N LEU A 871 32.27 2.48 -5.49
CA LEU A 871 33.70 2.27 -5.23
C LEU A 871 34.06 0.79 -5.34
N GLU A 872 35.31 0.52 -5.69
CA GLU A 872 35.91 -0.80 -5.53
C GLU A 872 36.04 -1.18 -4.05
N PRO A 873 36.04 -2.48 -3.68
CA PRO A 873 36.16 -2.94 -2.28
C PRO A 873 37.29 -2.25 -1.48
N ALA A 874 38.47 -2.09 -2.08
CA ALA A 874 39.61 -1.44 -1.41
C ALA A 874 39.37 0.07 -1.17
N GLN A 875 38.79 0.77 -2.15
CA GLN A 875 38.48 2.19 -2.04
C GLN A 875 37.38 2.43 -0.99
N MET A 876 36.38 1.55 -0.93
CA MET A 876 35.34 1.61 0.09
C MET A 876 35.92 1.36 1.49
N ALA A 877 36.84 0.41 1.64
CA ALA A 877 37.53 0.14 2.91
C ALA A 877 38.38 1.33 3.39
N GLU A 878 39.14 1.96 2.48
CA GLU A 878 39.90 3.17 2.77
C GLU A 878 38.99 4.33 3.20
N ARG A 879 37.85 4.49 2.52
CA ARG A 879 36.84 5.50 2.86
C ARG A 879 36.25 5.23 4.23
N ALA A 880 35.80 4.01 4.50
CA ALA A 880 35.28 3.58 5.80
C ALA A 880 36.29 3.84 6.93
N GLN A 881 37.56 3.49 6.73
CA GLN A 881 38.63 3.77 7.70
C GLN A 881 38.85 5.27 7.90
N ALA A 882 38.79 6.08 6.84
CA ALA A 882 38.90 7.54 6.93
C ALA A 882 37.72 8.19 7.66
N HIS A 883 36.55 7.53 7.65
CA HIS A 883 35.36 7.91 8.42
C HIS A 883 35.34 7.35 9.85
N GLY A 884 36.44 6.75 10.32
CA GLY A 884 36.56 6.29 11.71
C GLY A 884 36.00 4.89 11.99
N LEU A 885 35.70 4.11 10.95
CA LEU A 885 35.30 2.71 11.11
C LEU A 885 36.51 1.78 11.28
N ASP A 886 36.28 0.66 11.96
CA ASP A 886 37.24 -0.43 12.19
C ASP A 886 36.98 -1.66 11.32
N PHE A 887 35.70 -1.88 10.95
CA PHE A 887 35.30 -2.97 10.07
C PHE A 887 34.17 -2.58 9.12
N LEU A 888 34.02 -3.35 8.05
CA LEU A 888 32.98 -3.15 7.04
C LEU A 888 32.54 -4.51 6.47
N SER A 889 31.23 -4.71 6.34
CA SER A 889 30.64 -5.84 5.59
C SER A 889 30.25 -5.37 4.19
N LEU A 890 30.74 -6.04 3.15
CA LEU A 890 30.35 -5.75 1.76
C LEU A 890 29.16 -6.62 1.38
N THR A 891 28.00 -6.02 1.15
CA THR A 891 26.71 -6.71 0.99
C THR A 891 26.07 -6.45 -0.36
N ASP A 892 26.84 -6.58 -1.45
CA ASP A 892 26.30 -6.45 -2.80
C ASP A 892 25.13 -7.43 -3.07
N HIS A 893 24.17 -7.03 -3.91
CA HIS A 893 22.93 -7.78 -4.16
C HIS A 893 23.18 -9.15 -4.82
N ASN A 894 22.94 -10.23 -4.08
CA ASN A 894 23.00 -11.63 -4.56
C ASN A 894 24.33 -12.05 -5.22
N VAL A 895 25.42 -11.33 -4.95
CA VAL A 895 26.74 -11.61 -5.51
C VAL A 895 27.79 -11.68 -4.41
N THR A 896 28.83 -12.46 -4.64
CA THR A 896 29.89 -12.71 -3.64
C THR A 896 31.29 -12.46 -4.16
N THR A 897 31.44 -12.05 -5.42
CA THR A 897 32.75 -11.82 -6.06
C THR A 897 33.57 -10.67 -5.44
N GLN A 898 32.91 -9.72 -4.76
CA GLN A 898 33.54 -8.70 -3.92
C GLN A 898 34.28 -9.33 -2.72
N ASN A 899 33.89 -10.54 -2.29
CA ASN A 899 34.45 -11.24 -1.14
C ASN A 899 35.73 -12.03 -1.48
N ASP A 900 36.01 -12.30 -2.76
CA ASP A 900 37.03 -13.27 -3.18
C ASP A 900 38.48 -12.86 -2.87
N ARG A 901 38.71 -11.58 -2.55
CA ARG A 901 40.04 -10.99 -2.32
C ARG A 901 40.11 -9.97 -1.17
N LEU A 902 39.21 -10.06 -0.20
CA LEU A 902 39.11 -9.08 0.89
C LEU A 902 40.43 -8.83 1.63
N SER A 903 41.23 -9.88 1.88
CA SER A 903 42.50 -9.74 2.59
C SER A 903 43.51 -8.85 1.86
N ALA A 904 43.42 -8.76 0.53
CA ALA A 904 44.28 -7.89 -0.28
C ALA A 904 43.71 -6.46 -0.40
N ALA A 905 42.40 -6.29 -0.23
CA ALA A 905 41.71 -5.01 -0.28
C ALA A 905 41.70 -4.27 1.07
N ALA A 906 41.84 -4.98 2.19
CA ALA A 906 41.77 -4.40 3.52
C ALA A 906 43.01 -3.54 3.84
N PRO A 907 42.84 -2.27 4.25
CA PRO A 907 43.96 -1.47 4.73
C PRO A 907 44.50 -2.01 6.07
N PRO A 908 45.76 -1.70 6.44
CA PRO A 908 46.35 -2.19 7.68
C PRO A 908 45.51 -1.88 8.93
N GLY A 909 45.24 -2.91 9.75
CA GLY A 909 44.51 -2.77 11.01
C GLY A 909 42.99 -2.62 10.87
N PHE A 910 42.45 -2.67 9.65
CA PHE A 910 41.03 -2.68 9.34
C PHE A 910 40.56 -4.11 9.02
N LEU A 911 39.27 -4.40 9.26
CA LEU A 911 38.67 -5.71 8.97
C LEU A 911 37.60 -5.59 7.88
N LEU A 912 37.87 -6.16 6.71
CA LEU A 912 36.83 -6.39 5.71
C LEU A 912 36.17 -7.75 5.90
N LEU A 913 34.86 -7.75 6.09
CA LEU A 913 34.03 -8.93 6.25
C LEU A 913 33.32 -9.23 4.92
N GLY A 914 33.32 -10.51 4.55
CA GLY A 914 32.52 -10.97 3.42
C GLY A 914 31.04 -10.93 3.78
N GLY A 915 30.23 -10.39 2.89
CA GLY A 915 28.78 -10.31 3.06
C GLY A 915 28.04 -10.46 1.75
N GLU A 916 26.71 -10.45 1.86
CA GLU A 916 25.78 -10.52 0.74
C GLU A 916 24.46 -9.90 1.19
N GLU A 917 23.84 -9.05 0.37
CA GLU A 917 22.43 -8.69 0.54
C GLU A 917 21.58 -9.62 -0.32
N VAL A 918 21.09 -10.67 0.33
CA VAL A 918 20.25 -11.68 -0.28
C VAL A 918 18.87 -11.07 -0.56
N THR A 919 18.59 -10.87 -1.84
CA THR A 919 17.49 -10.06 -2.34
C THR A 919 16.51 -10.92 -3.11
N THR A 920 15.27 -11.01 -2.60
CA THR A 920 14.21 -11.70 -3.33
C THR A 920 13.68 -10.79 -4.43
N TRP A 921 13.46 -11.34 -5.63
CA TRP A 921 12.97 -10.57 -6.80
C TRP A 921 11.45 -10.39 -6.80
N MET A 922 10.79 -10.61 -5.66
CA MET A 922 9.35 -10.47 -5.51
C MET A 922 8.98 -9.01 -5.23
N SER A 923 7.83 -8.56 -5.75
CA SER A 923 7.25 -7.26 -5.39
C SER A 923 6.62 -7.31 -3.98
N GLY A 924 7.45 -7.48 -2.95
CA GLY A 924 6.98 -7.62 -1.57
C GLY A 924 8.05 -8.02 -0.55
N PRO A 925 8.37 -9.33 -0.41
CA PRO A 925 9.21 -9.87 0.65
C PRO A 925 10.68 -9.43 0.56
N GLY A 926 11.15 -8.80 1.63
CA GLY A 926 12.38 -8.01 1.66
C GLY A 926 13.72 -8.73 1.64
N HIS A 927 14.75 -7.95 1.92
CA HIS A 927 16.15 -8.33 1.78
C HIS A 927 16.72 -8.86 3.10
N LEU A 928 17.75 -9.70 2.99
CA LEU A 928 18.48 -10.26 4.13
C LEU A 928 19.97 -9.97 3.95
N THR A 929 20.57 -9.20 4.85
CA THR A 929 22.03 -9.08 4.89
C THR A 929 22.62 -10.25 5.65
N VAL A 930 23.71 -10.80 5.13
CA VAL A 930 24.55 -11.77 5.84
C VAL A 930 25.98 -11.26 5.96
N THR A 931 26.59 -11.48 7.10
CA THR A 931 27.96 -11.00 7.42
C THR A 931 28.83 -12.13 7.95
N GLY A 932 30.06 -12.21 7.45
CA GLY A 932 31.09 -13.18 7.86
C GLY A 932 31.35 -14.30 6.84
N LEU A 933 30.89 -14.15 5.60
CA LEU A 933 31.08 -15.11 4.51
C LEU A 933 32.56 -15.35 4.20
N GLN A 934 32.88 -16.58 3.78
CA GLN A 934 34.17 -16.93 3.18
C GLN A 934 34.11 -16.75 1.67
N SER A 935 35.27 -16.59 1.05
CA SER A 935 35.41 -16.55 -0.40
C SER A 935 34.91 -17.85 -1.03
N GLY A 936 34.04 -17.72 -2.04
CA GLY A 936 33.38 -18.84 -2.71
C GLY A 936 32.10 -19.38 -2.04
N ASP A 937 31.78 -18.97 -0.81
CA ASP A 937 30.47 -19.23 -0.20
C ASP A 937 29.45 -18.18 -0.69
N TRP A 938 28.17 -18.55 -0.69
CA TRP A 938 27.04 -17.66 -1.00
C TRP A 938 25.76 -18.18 -0.34
N VAL A 939 24.76 -17.32 -0.21
CA VAL A 939 23.45 -17.64 0.37
C VAL A 939 22.36 -17.50 -0.69
N ASP A 940 21.50 -18.51 -0.82
CA ASP A 940 20.58 -18.57 -1.95
C ASP A 940 19.34 -17.66 -1.78
N TRP A 941 19.11 -16.77 -2.74
CA TRP A 941 18.01 -15.82 -2.74
C TRP A 941 16.65 -16.39 -3.08
N ARG A 942 16.58 -17.66 -3.51
CA ARG A 942 15.35 -18.33 -3.96
C ARG A 942 14.52 -18.85 -2.79
N PHE A 943 14.18 -17.95 -1.87
CA PHE A 943 13.26 -18.22 -0.77
C PHE A 943 12.00 -17.37 -0.85
N ARG A 944 10.87 -17.95 -0.44
CA ARG A 944 9.54 -17.35 -0.56
C ARG A 944 8.73 -17.53 0.73
N PRO A 945 7.86 -16.57 1.07
CA PRO A 945 7.03 -16.66 2.27
C PRO A 945 6.02 -17.80 2.11
N SER A 946 5.86 -18.60 3.16
CA SER A 946 4.88 -19.69 3.18
C SER A 946 3.56 -19.24 3.81
N LEU A 947 3.59 -18.16 4.58
CA LEU A 947 2.46 -17.55 5.27
C LEU A 947 2.44 -16.02 5.05
N GLY A 948 1.30 -15.37 5.34
CA GLY A 948 1.17 -13.91 5.29
C GLY A 948 0.75 -13.36 3.92
N VAL A 949 0.83 -12.02 3.75
CA VAL A 949 0.30 -11.30 2.58
C VAL A 949 1.00 -11.64 1.26
N PHE A 950 2.25 -12.10 1.34
CA PHE A 950 3.09 -12.36 0.18
C PHE A 950 3.14 -13.84 -0.20
N ALA A 951 2.47 -14.71 0.56
CA ALA A 951 2.51 -16.15 0.35
C ALA A 951 1.69 -16.56 -0.89
N ASP A 952 2.36 -17.18 -1.85
CA ASP A 952 1.75 -17.90 -2.96
C ASP A 952 2.47 -19.23 -3.18
N THR A 953 2.19 -20.19 -2.30
CA THR A 953 2.83 -21.51 -2.35
C THR A 953 2.45 -22.30 -3.60
N ALA A 954 1.38 -21.92 -4.31
CA ALA A 954 0.98 -22.58 -5.56
C ALA A 954 1.87 -22.17 -6.74
N ALA A 955 2.49 -20.98 -6.68
CA ALA A 955 3.42 -20.47 -7.68
C ALA A 955 4.88 -20.91 -7.47
N TRP A 956 5.17 -21.74 -6.47
CA TRP A 956 6.55 -22.19 -6.20
C TRP A 956 7.10 -23.09 -7.31
N SER A 957 8.31 -22.78 -7.75
CA SER A 957 9.12 -23.64 -8.60
C SER A 957 9.82 -24.73 -7.79
N ALA A 958 10.47 -25.68 -8.47
CA ALA A 958 11.28 -26.70 -7.81
C ALA A 958 12.52 -26.14 -7.07
N TYR A 959 12.91 -24.90 -7.37
CA TYR A 959 14.06 -24.23 -6.77
C TYR A 959 13.71 -23.42 -5.53
N ASP A 960 12.44 -23.02 -5.37
CA ASP A 960 12.00 -22.17 -4.27
C ASP A 960 12.00 -22.93 -2.94
N ARG A 961 12.39 -22.26 -1.86
CA ARG A 961 12.41 -22.79 -0.49
C ARG A 961 11.73 -21.86 0.51
N PRO A 962 11.24 -22.36 1.66
CA PRO A 962 10.84 -21.49 2.75
C PRO A 962 12.07 -20.82 3.39
N VAL A 963 11.89 -19.62 3.97
CA VAL A 963 12.98 -18.80 4.54
C VAL A 963 13.82 -19.54 5.59
N GLN A 964 13.23 -20.49 6.32
CA GLN A 964 13.92 -21.31 7.32
C GLN A 964 15.14 -22.01 6.74
N VAL A 965 15.08 -22.47 5.48
CA VAL A 965 16.17 -23.18 4.81
C VAL A 965 17.37 -22.25 4.59
N VAL A 966 17.10 -21.01 4.18
CA VAL A 966 18.15 -19.99 3.98
C VAL A 966 18.76 -19.57 5.31
N LEU A 967 17.94 -19.39 6.35
CA LEU A 967 18.45 -19.07 7.68
C LEU A 967 19.21 -20.24 8.32
N GLU A 968 18.82 -21.49 8.04
CA GLU A 968 19.58 -22.67 8.43
C GLU A 968 20.95 -22.71 7.71
N GLN A 969 21.00 -22.39 6.41
CA GLN A 969 22.25 -22.26 5.67
C GLN A 969 23.16 -21.19 6.30
N ALA A 970 22.63 -19.99 6.57
CA ALA A 970 23.39 -18.91 7.20
C ALA A 970 23.95 -19.32 8.57
N ARG A 971 23.14 -20.00 9.41
CA ARG A 971 23.57 -20.52 10.72
C ARG A 971 24.65 -21.58 10.58
N ALA A 972 24.54 -22.49 9.60
CA ALA A 972 25.52 -23.54 9.35
C ALA A 972 26.89 -22.99 8.91
N LEU A 973 26.88 -21.88 8.16
CA LEU A 973 28.07 -21.12 7.77
C LEU A 973 28.60 -20.21 8.90
N GLY A 974 27.87 -20.10 10.02
CA GLY A 974 28.25 -19.30 11.18
C GLY A 974 28.10 -17.78 10.96
N LEU A 975 27.27 -17.37 9.99
CA LEU A 975 27.04 -15.98 9.62
C LEU A 975 26.16 -15.25 10.65
N TYR A 976 26.25 -13.93 10.67
CA TYR A 976 25.21 -13.08 11.25
C TYR A 976 24.22 -12.75 10.14
N SER A 977 22.95 -13.10 10.33
CA SER A 977 21.88 -12.79 9.40
C SER A 977 21.02 -11.66 9.97
N ALA A 978 20.71 -10.63 9.19
CA ALA A 978 19.84 -9.54 9.61
C ALA A 978 18.86 -9.17 8.51
N VAL A 979 17.63 -8.85 8.91
CA VAL A 979 16.67 -8.27 7.97
C VAL A 979 17.18 -6.88 7.55
N ALA A 980 17.37 -6.65 6.26
CA ALA A 980 17.69 -5.34 5.72
C ALA A 980 16.41 -4.50 5.58
N HIS A 981 16.50 -3.22 5.98
CA HIS A 981 15.46 -2.19 5.90
C HIS A 981 14.00 -2.73 5.87
N PRO A 982 13.56 -3.43 6.94
CA PRO A 982 12.43 -4.37 6.95
C PRO A 982 11.05 -3.81 6.59
N MET A 983 10.89 -2.48 6.59
CA MET A 983 9.60 -1.81 6.59
C MET A 983 9.43 -0.80 5.44
N ILE A 984 10.19 -0.94 4.35
CA ILE A 984 10.05 -0.09 3.16
C ILE A 984 8.67 -0.31 2.50
N TRP A 985 7.81 0.71 2.51
CA TRP A 985 6.51 0.71 1.84
C TRP A 985 6.13 2.10 1.30
N PRO A 986 5.51 2.25 0.09
CA PRO A 986 5.29 1.27 -0.98
C PRO A 986 6.30 1.48 -2.12
N GLY A 987 7.25 0.57 -2.30
CA GLY A 987 8.13 0.64 -3.47
C GLY A 987 9.43 -0.10 -3.23
N PHE A 988 9.83 -0.93 -4.19
CA PHE A 988 11.12 -1.62 -4.29
C PHE A 988 11.26 -3.04 -3.70
N GLY A 989 10.21 -3.63 -3.14
CA GLY A 989 10.22 -5.07 -2.80
C GLY A 989 10.99 -5.45 -1.53
N SER A 990 11.35 -4.47 -0.70
CA SER A 990 12.18 -4.65 0.50
C SER A 990 11.40 -4.81 1.82
N ASN A 991 10.06 -4.96 1.77
CA ASN A 991 9.25 -5.15 2.98
C ASN A 991 9.38 -6.59 3.49
N TRP A 992 9.93 -6.81 4.68
CA TRP A 992 10.21 -8.17 5.16
C TRP A 992 8.93 -9.00 5.30
N GLY A 993 8.75 -9.96 4.37
CA GLY A 993 7.49 -10.67 4.18
C GLY A 993 7.30 -11.90 5.06
N PHE A 994 8.25 -12.21 5.92
CA PHE A 994 8.36 -13.51 6.60
C PHE A 994 7.96 -13.47 8.08
N PHE A 995 7.39 -12.36 8.54
CA PHE A 995 6.93 -12.23 9.93
C PHE A 995 5.86 -13.25 10.31
N ALA A 996 4.95 -13.59 9.39
CA ALA A 996 3.93 -14.61 9.63
C ALA A 996 4.55 -16.02 9.73
N ASP A 997 5.58 -16.30 8.94
CA ASP A 997 6.38 -17.54 9.07
C ASP A 997 7.04 -17.61 10.46
N ALA A 998 7.68 -16.51 10.88
CA ALA A 998 8.31 -16.34 12.20
C ALA A 998 7.37 -16.45 13.41
N GLU A 999 6.09 -16.13 13.24
CA GLU A 999 5.08 -16.33 14.29
C GLU A 999 4.71 -17.79 14.49
N THR A 1000 4.81 -18.61 13.44
CA THR A 1000 4.52 -20.04 13.50
C THR A 1000 5.76 -20.85 13.87
N ASP A 1001 6.91 -20.47 13.32
CA ASP A 1001 8.19 -21.13 13.54
C ASP A 1001 9.29 -20.08 13.77
N PRO A 1002 9.81 -19.96 15.01
CA PRO A 1002 10.90 -19.04 15.32
C PRO A 1002 12.16 -19.27 14.49
N ALA A 1003 12.36 -20.44 13.87
CA ALA A 1003 13.48 -20.68 12.97
C ALA A 1003 13.46 -19.80 11.72
N ALA A 1004 12.30 -19.21 11.38
CA ALA A 1004 12.12 -18.23 10.30
C ALA A 1004 12.55 -16.80 10.67
N LEU A 1005 13.08 -16.58 11.88
CA LEU A 1005 13.69 -15.31 12.27
C LEU A 1005 15.21 -15.33 12.09
N PRO A 1006 15.79 -14.28 11.48
CA PRO A 1006 17.23 -14.09 11.48
C PRO A 1006 17.76 -13.69 12.86
N ASP A 1007 19.08 -13.61 12.99
CA ASP A 1007 19.75 -13.18 14.24
C ASP A 1007 19.49 -11.69 14.53
N GLY A 1008 19.29 -10.89 13.48
CA GLY A 1008 19.32 -9.44 13.52
C GLY A 1008 18.22 -8.72 12.75
N PHE A 1009 18.14 -7.42 12.98
CA PHE A 1009 17.15 -6.51 12.43
C PHE A 1009 17.79 -5.14 12.18
N GLU A 1010 17.84 -4.69 10.93
CA GLU A 1010 18.30 -3.35 10.61
C GLU A 1010 17.23 -2.32 11.02
N VAL A 1011 17.43 -1.70 12.17
CA VAL A 1011 16.49 -0.73 12.77
C VAL A 1011 16.87 0.71 12.48
N TRP A 1012 18.04 0.93 11.88
CA TRP A 1012 18.54 2.24 11.50
C TRP A 1012 19.27 2.13 10.17
N ASN A 1013 18.68 2.71 9.13
CA ASN A 1013 19.24 2.75 7.78
C ASN A 1013 19.60 4.21 7.40
N GLY A 1014 20.66 4.40 6.61
CA GLY A 1014 21.29 5.69 6.31
C GLY A 1014 20.59 6.57 5.26
N SER A 1015 19.44 6.17 4.74
CA SER A 1015 18.76 6.89 3.67
C SER A 1015 18.17 8.25 4.13
N ALA A 1016 18.10 9.24 3.22
CA ALA A 1016 17.85 10.67 3.51
C ALA A 1016 16.46 11.03 4.11
N ASP A 1017 15.49 10.15 3.95
CA ASP A 1017 14.11 10.22 4.45
C ASP A 1017 13.85 9.32 5.70
N PHE A 1018 14.80 9.16 6.64
CA PHE A 1018 14.64 8.33 7.87
C PHE A 1018 13.27 8.50 8.57
N ALA A 1019 12.75 9.72 8.61
CA ALA A 1019 11.45 10.07 9.20
C ALA A 1019 10.24 9.82 8.29
N LEU A 1020 10.40 9.88 6.97
CA LEU A 1020 9.31 9.76 6.00
C LEU A 1020 9.05 8.32 5.55
N THR A 1021 10.02 7.41 5.75
CA THR A 1021 9.93 6.09 5.10
C THR A 1021 10.43 4.89 5.91
N TRP A 1022 11.17 5.02 7.03
CA TRP A 1022 11.96 3.86 7.52
C TRP A 1022 12.05 3.63 9.05
N GLY A 1023 12.40 4.64 9.86
CA GLY A 1023 12.90 4.41 11.23
C GLY A 1023 11.86 3.95 12.27
N PRO A 1024 10.73 4.66 12.48
CA PRO A 1024 9.80 4.33 13.57
C PRO A 1024 9.09 2.99 13.41
N ALA A 1025 8.83 2.55 12.17
CA ALA A 1025 8.17 1.28 11.92
C ALA A 1025 9.10 0.09 12.18
N ALA A 1026 10.35 0.16 11.73
CA ALA A 1026 11.36 -0.88 12.01
C ALA A 1026 11.64 -0.99 13.51
N LEU A 1027 11.78 0.13 14.21
CA LEU A 1027 11.94 0.15 15.67
C LEU A 1027 10.74 -0.47 16.40
N ARG A 1028 9.51 -0.09 16.02
CA ARG A 1028 8.31 -0.71 16.60
C ARG A 1028 8.27 -2.21 16.36
N ARG A 1029 8.57 -2.67 15.14
CA ARG A 1029 8.57 -4.10 14.84
C ARG A 1029 9.64 -4.86 15.63
N TRP A 1030 10.84 -4.32 15.71
CA TRP A 1030 11.90 -4.90 16.54
C TRP A 1030 11.46 -4.99 18.01
N ASP A 1031 10.90 -3.92 18.56
CA ASP A 1031 10.36 -3.89 19.93
C ASP A 1031 9.24 -4.94 20.15
N GLU A 1032 8.40 -5.20 19.16
CA GLU A 1032 7.41 -6.29 19.21
C GLU A 1032 8.07 -7.68 19.27
N GLU A 1033 9.18 -7.90 18.57
CA GLU A 1033 9.92 -9.18 18.65
C GLU A 1033 10.61 -9.35 20.01
N LEU A 1034 11.15 -8.25 20.57
CA LEU A 1034 11.70 -8.23 21.92
C LEU A 1034 10.64 -8.52 22.98
N ALA A 1035 9.45 -7.93 22.83
CA ALA A 1035 8.31 -8.16 23.73
C ALA A 1035 7.83 -9.62 23.74
N ARG A 1036 8.01 -10.34 22.61
CA ARG A 1036 7.75 -11.79 22.51
C ARG A 1036 8.82 -12.65 23.19
N GLY A 1037 9.85 -12.04 23.79
CA GLY A 1037 10.96 -12.77 24.40
C GLY A 1037 11.87 -13.43 23.36
N ARG A 1038 11.89 -12.94 22.11
CA ARG A 1038 12.81 -13.44 21.09
C ARG A 1038 14.17 -12.77 21.23
N HIS A 1039 15.21 -13.50 20.87
CA HIS A 1039 16.58 -13.00 20.87
C HIS A 1039 16.88 -12.48 19.46
N VAL A 1040 16.53 -11.21 19.20
CA VAL A 1040 16.75 -10.55 17.91
C VAL A 1040 17.53 -9.27 18.16
N CYS A 1041 18.69 -9.14 17.55
CA CYS A 1041 19.57 -7.99 17.70
C CYS A 1041 19.13 -6.84 16.77
N GLY A 1042 19.35 -5.61 17.20
CA GLY A 1042 19.26 -4.44 16.36
C GLY A 1042 20.64 -4.12 15.78
N ASN A 1043 20.68 -3.72 14.52
CA ASN A 1043 21.85 -3.12 13.88
C ASN A 1043 21.45 -1.93 13.02
N GLY A 1044 22.46 -1.19 12.54
CA GLY A 1044 22.30 -0.20 11.50
C GLY A 1044 23.28 -0.40 10.36
N GLY A 1045 23.01 0.28 9.24
CA GLY A 1045 23.85 0.26 8.06
C GLY A 1045 23.52 1.43 7.14
N SER A 1046 24.50 1.90 6.38
CA SER A 1046 24.31 3.09 5.52
C SER A 1046 23.47 2.79 4.28
N ASP A 1047 23.57 1.58 3.73
CA ASP A 1047 23.04 1.21 2.42
C ASP A 1047 23.60 2.10 1.30
N VAL A 1048 24.88 2.47 1.43
CA VAL A 1048 25.54 3.38 0.48
C VAL A 1048 25.85 2.66 -0.84
N HIS A 1049 25.37 3.26 -1.94
CA HIS A 1049 25.53 2.76 -3.31
C HIS A 1049 26.61 3.50 -4.12
N GLY A 1050 27.15 4.60 -3.56
CA GLY A 1050 28.15 5.42 -4.22
C GLY A 1050 28.41 6.72 -3.46
N VAL A 1051 29.47 7.43 -3.84
CA VAL A 1051 29.89 8.68 -3.18
C VAL A 1051 29.20 9.93 -3.75
N GLY A 1052 29.16 11.00 -2.95
CA GLY A 1052 28.68 12.31 -3.39
C GLY A 1052 27.17 12.53 -3.30
N GLY A 1053 26.44 11.57 -2.72
CA GLY A 1053 25.02 11.69 -2.35
C GLY A 1053 24.80 12.14 -0.90
N GLU A 1054 23.56 12.03 -0.43
CA GLU A 1054 23.15 12.36 0.94
C GLU A 1054 23.50 11.25 1.96
N VAL A 1055 23.66 10.01 1.49
CA VAL A 1055 24.06 8.84 2.27
C VAL A 1055 25.58 8.70 2.26
N GLU A 1056 26.16 8.29 3.39
CA GLU A 1056 27.60 8.08 3.56
C GLU A 1056 27.89 6.83 4.39
N VAL A 1057 29.01 6.17 4.10
CA VAL A 1057 29.46 4.99 4.86
C VAL A 1057 29.61 5.31 6.35
N GLY A 1058 29.09 4.43 7.21
CA GLY A 1058 29.10 4.60 8.66
C GLY A 1058 28.04 5.54 9.21
N ARG A 1059 27.07 5.97 8.39
CA ARG A 1059 25.92 6.79 8.84
C ARG A 1059 24.61 6.05 8.56
N PRO A 1060 24.04 5.31 9.54
CA PRO A 1060 24.54 5.09 10.91
C PRO A 1060 25.67 4.04 10.98
N ALA A 1061 26.37 4.02 12.12
CA ALA A 1061 27.37 2.99 12.44
C ALA A 1061 26.83 1.99 13.47
N THR A 1062 27.19 0.72 13.28
CA THR A 1062 27.00 -0.36 14.27
C THR A 1062 28.29 -0.54 15.07
N VAL A 1063 28.20 -0.43 16.39
CA VAL A 1063 29.33 -0.54 17.31
C VAL A 1063 29.20 -1.82 18.13
N VAL A 1064 30.21 -2.68 18.09
CA VAL A 1064 30.20 -3.98 18.80
C VAL A 1064 31.36 -4.11 19.77
N TYR A 1065 31.10 -4.68 20.94
CA TYR A 1065 32.13 -5.08 21.89
C TYR A 1065 32.58 -6.51 21.60
N ALA A 1066 33.86 -6.68 21.29
CA ALA A 1066 34.44 -7.98 20.96
C ALA A 1066 35.82 -8.16 21.59
N PRO A 1067 36.25 -9.42 21.87
CA PRO A 1067 37.57 -9.71 22.42
C PRO A 1067 38.74 -9.47 21.44
N ALA A 1068 38.44 -9.35 20.15
CA ALA A 1068 39.38 -9.07 19.07
C ALA A 1068 38.64 -8.53 17.83
N LEU A 1069 39.31 -7.72 17.01
CA LEU A 1069 38.86 -7.37 15.66
C LEU A 1069 39.20 -8.52 14.72
N SER A 1070 38.34 -9.53 14.70
CA SER A 1070 38.44 -10.76 13.90
C SER A 1070 37.08 -11.15 13.36
N ARG A 1071 37.04 -11.86 12.23
CA ARG A 1071 35.79 -12.30 11.60
C ARG A 1071 34.91 -13.07 12.59
N ALA A 1072 35.48 -14.08 13.24
CA ALA A 1072 34.76 -14.91 14.22
C ALA A 1072 34.26 -14.11 15.43
N ALA A 1073 35.06 -13.20 15.99
CA ALA A 1073 34.67 -12.44 17.17
C ALA A 1073 33.60 -11.38 16.88
N ILE A 1074 33.68 -10.69 15.73
CA ILE A 1074 32.69 -9.68 15.33
C ILE A 1074 31.34 -10.35 15.03
N THR A 1075 31.32 -11.42 14.25
CA THR A 1075 30.08 -12.17 13.96
C THR A 1075 29.46 -12.75 15.23
N ALA A 1076 30.27 -13.28 16.17
CA ALA A 1076 29.77 -13.75 17.46
C ALA A 1076 29.20 -12.62 18.33
N ALA A 1077 29.84 -11.44 18.33
CA ALA A 1077 29.36 -10.27 19.07
C ALA A 1077 28.02 -9.76 18.51
N LEU A 1078 27.88 -9.71 17.17
CA LEU A 1078 26.62 -9.33 16.50
C LEU A 1078 25.49 -10.29 16.87
N ARG A 1079 25.71 -11.61 16.76
CA ARG A 1079 24.71 -12.65 17.12
C ARG A 1079 24.35 -12.66 18.60
N GLY A 1080 25.25 -12.20 19.46
CA GLY A 1080 25.02 -12.05 20.90
C GLY A 1080 24.47 -10.68 21.30
N CYS A 1081 24.07 -9.83 20.34
CA CYS A 1081 23.60 -8.46 20.55
C CYS A 1081 24.54 -7.59 21.39
N ARG A 1082 25.86 -7.80 21.29
CA ARG A 1082 26.88 -7.13 22.11
C ARG A 1082 27.24 -5.74 21.58
N GLY A 1083 26.25 -4.88 21.33
CA GLY A 1083 26.48 -3.63 20.60
C GLY A 1083 25.45 -2.52 20.80
N TYR A 1084 25.72 -1.37 20.18
CA TYR A 1084 24.80 -0.25 20.03
C TYR A 1084 24.96 0.36 18.63
N MET A 1085 24.04 1.23 18.23
CA MET A 1085 24.09 1.97 16.97
C MET A 1085 24.19 3.47 17.28
N THR A 1086 24.93 4.21 16.45
CA THR A 1086 25.10 5.67 16.55
C THR A 1086 24.89 6.30 15.19
N ALA A 1087 24.41 7.55 15.17
CA ALA A 1087 24.14 8.29 13.93
C ALA A 1087 25.40 8.49 13.08
N ASP A 1088 26.56 8.61 13.74
CA ASP A 1088 27.86 8.85 13.15
C ASP A 1088 28.95 8.22 14.03
N PRO A 1089 30.11 7.80 13.49
CA PRO A 1089 31.24 7.30 14.27
C PRO A 1089 31.76 8.27 15.34
N ASP A 1090 31.63 9.59 15.12
CA ASP A 1090 31.93 10.64 16.10
C ASP A 1090 30.76 10.94 17.06
N GLY A 1091 29.65 10.20 16.93
CA GLY A 1091 28.47 10.32 17.76
C GLY A 1091 28.61 9.77 19.18
N PRO A 1092 27.56 9.88 20.00
CA PRO A 1092 27.60 9.47 21.40
C PRO A 1092 27.73 7.94 21.56
N ALA A 1093 28.48 7.49 22.55
CA ALA A 1093 28.54 6.07 22.91
C ALA A 1093 27.45 5.73 23.92
N LEU A 1094 26.85 4.54 23.79
CA LEU A 1094 25.78 4.07 24.67
C LEU A 1094 26.01 2.61 25.06
N MET A 1095 26.44 2.38 26.31
CA MET A 1095 26.65 1.05 26.85
C MET A 1095 25.57 0.70 27.87
N LEU A 1096 24.93 -0.44 27.67
CA LEU A 1096 23.96 -0.99 28.61
C LEU A 1096 24.58 -2.15 29.42
N SER A 1097 24.24 -2.22 30.71
CA SER A 1097 24.59 -3.31 31.63
C SER A 1097 23.46 -3.55 32.62
N GLY A 1098 23.42 -4.71 33.27
CA GLY A 1098 22.32 -5.08 34.14
C GLY A 1098 22.76 -5.99 35.29
N ALA A 1099 22.17 -5.74 36.45
CA ALA A 1099 22.33 -6.52 37.66
C ALA A 1099 20.99 -7.16 38.03
N GLY A 1100 20.99 -8.45 38.36
CA GLY A 1100 19.78 -9.19 38.72
C GLY A 1100 19.90 -9.95 40.04
N PRO A 1101 18.86 -10.74 40.37
CA PRO A 1101 18.85 -11.61 41.56
C PRO A 1101 20.06 -12.54 41.61
N ASP A 1102 20.43 -12.96 42.82
CA ASP A 1102 21.53 -13.90 43.07
C ASP A 1102 22.90 -13.43 42.55
N GLY A 1103 23.08 -12.10 42.42
CA GLY A 1103 24.34 -11.49 42.00
C GLY A 1103 24.62 -11.57 40.50
N GLN A 1104 23.60 -11.86 39.68
CA GLN A 1104 23.75 -11.86 38.22
C GLN A 1104 24.22 -10.50 37.71
N GLN A 1105 25.16 -10.52 36.77
CA GLN A 1105 25.72 -9.36 36.08
C GLN A 1105 25.82 -9.67 34.60
N GLN A 1106 25.26 -8.80 33.76
CA GLN A 1106 25.19 -8.98 32.32
C GLN A 1106 25.53 -7.68 31.60
N LEU A 1107 26.38 -7.76 30.58
CA LEU A 1107 26.56 -6.69 29.61
C LEU A 1107 25.39 -6.70 28.59
N VAL A 1108 25.24 -5.65 27.79
CA VAL A 1108 24.31 -5.57 26.65
C VAL A 1108 24.28 -6.89 25.86
N GLY A 1109 23.07 -7.32 25.45
CA GLY A 1109 22.81 -8.61 24.80
C GLY A 1109 22.69 -9.81 25.76
N GLY A 1110 23.10 -9.65 27.02
CA GLY A 1110 22.98 -10.66 28.05
C GLY A 1110 21.54 -10.89 28.53
N THR A 1111 21.35 -11.94 29.34
CA THR A 1111 20.03 -12.33 29.87
C THR A 1111 20.05 -12.39 31.39
N LEU A 1112 19.13 -11.67 32.03
CA LEU A 1112 18.88 -11.74 33.47
C LEU A 1112 17.69 -12.66 33.75
N TYR A 1113 17.89 -13.60 34.66
CA TYR A 1113 16.90 -14.59 35.07
C TYR A 1113 16.36 -14.29 36.48
N GLY A 1114 15.10 -14.59 36.73
CA GLY A 1114 14.55 -14.59 38.09
C GLY A 1114 13.08 -14.97 38.17
N SER A 1115 12.48 -14.72 39.33
CA SER A 1115 11.07 -14.96 39.62
C SER A 1115 10.19 -13.77 39.22
N PRO A 1116 8.87 -13.95 39.05
CA PRO A 1116 7.98 -12.87 38.61
C PRO A 1116 7.97 -11.61 39.51
N GLY A 1117 8.27 -11.77 40.80
CA GLY A 1117 8.35 -10.67 41.77
C GLY A 1117 9.73 -10.03 41.91
N ASP A 1118 10.73 -10.55 41.19
CA ASP A 1118 12.09 -10.05 41.29
C ASP A 1118 12.29 -8.80 40.44
N SER A 1119 13.19 -7.92 40.91
CA SER A 1119 13.58 -6.71 40.21
C SER A 1119 15.04 -6.80 39.76
N VAL A 1120 15.32 -6.18 38.61
CA VAL A 1120 16.66 -6.00 38.05
C VAL A 1120 16.98 -4.53 37.95
N THR A 1121 18.24 -4.17 38.15
CA THR A 1121 18.73 -2.80 37.95
C THR A 1121 19.52 -2.75 36.65
N LEU A 1122 19.07 -1.95 35.69
CA LEU A 1122 19.79 -1.72 34.45
C LEU A 1122 20.50 -0.36 34.51
N SER A 1123 21.72 -0.30 33.96
CA SER A 1123 22.56 0.90 33.94
C SER A 1123 22.99 1.19 32.50
N ALA A 1124 22.67 2.40 32.03
CA ALA A 1124 23.10 2.94 30.76
C ALA A 1124 24.19 4.00 31.00
N ARG A 1125 25.41 3.75 30.52
CA ARG A 1125 26.48 4.74 30.49
C ARG A 1125 26.53 5.38 29.12
N VAL A 1126 26.48 6.71 29.10
CA VAL A 1126 26.48 7.52 27.87
C VAL A 1126 27.68 8.45 27.88
N THR A 1127 28.45 8.47 26.78
CA THR A 1127 29.49 9.46 26.54
C THR A 1127 29.10 10.34 25.34
N GLY A 1128 29.44 11.63 25.36
CA GLY A 1128 29.07 12.59 24.30
C GLY A 1128 27.59 12.98 24.26
N GLY A 1129 26.83 12.73 25.33
CA GLY A 1129 25.36 12.90 25.36
C GLY A 1129 24.84 14.10 26.15
N GLU A 1130 25.67 15.09 26.50
CA GLU A 1130 25.24 16.23 27.33
C GLU A 1130 24.07 16.98 26.69
N GLY A 1131 22.99 17.22 27.46
CA GLY A 1131 21.77 17.86 26.99
C GLY A 1131 20.80 16.94 26.24
N ALA A 1132 21.23 15.75 25.83
CA ALA A 1132 20.36 14.75 25.22
C ALA A 1132 19.45 14.06 26.25
N VAL A 1133 18.39 13.41 25.77
CA VAL A 1133 17.42 12.67 26.57
C VAL A 1133 17.64 11.18 26.37
N LEU A 1134 18.02 10.49 27.44
CA LEU A 1134 18.04 9.03 27.50
C LEU A 1134 16.62 8.54 27.77
N ILE A 1135 16.15 7.58 26.99
CA ILE A 1135 14.83 6.97 27.09
C ILE A 1135 15.01 5.46 27.30
N TRP A 1136 14.39 4.95 28.35
CA TRP A 1136 14.27 3.51 28.59
C TRP A 1136 13.07 2.95 27.85
N ILE A 1137 13.29 1.87 27.11
CA ILE A 1137 12.26 1.16 26.35
C ILE A 1137 12.17 -0.26 26.87
N HIS A 1138 11.03 -0.64 27.44
CA HIS A 1138 10.74 -2.00 27.88
C HIS A 1138 9.57 -2.54 27.05
N ASN A 1139 9.86 -3.55 26.22
CA ASN A 1139 8.86 -4.18 25.35
C ASN A 1139 8.08 -3.16 24.49
N GLY A 1140 8.79 -2.20 23.88
CA GLY A 1140 8.22 -1.15 23.03
C GLY A 1140 7.57 0.03 23.77
N ARG A 1141 7.51 -0.01 25.10
CA ARG A 1141 6.93 1.07 25.91
C ARG A 1141 8.02 1.93 26.53
N SER A 1142 7.84 3.24 26.51
CA SER A 1142 8.72 4.16 27.23
C SER A 1142 8.51 3.97 28.75
N ALA A 1143 9.55 3.49 29.42
CA ALA A 1143 9.54 3.14 30.85
C ALA A 1143 10.18 4.23 31.74
N GLY A 1144 10.86 5.21 31.13
CA GLY A 1144 11.52 6.28 31.85
C GLY A 1144 12.28 7.20 30.90
N ARG A 1145 12.51 8.44 31.32
CA ARG A 1145 13.29 9.44 30.57
C ARG A 1145 14.16 10.24 31.51
N VAL A 1146 15.41 10.49 31.11
CA VAL A 1146 16.36 11.29 31.88
C VAL A 1146 17.13 12.19 30.93
N THR A 1147 17.09 13.50 31.18
CA THR A 1147 17.98 14.45 30.49
C THR A 1147 19.38 14.33 31.09
N LEU A 1148 20.38 14.14 30.23
CA LEU A 1148 21.77 14.02 30.64
C LEU A 1148 22.35 15.41 30.90
N GLY A 1149 22.97 15.57 32.07
CA GLY A 1149 23.58 16.82 32.52
C GLY A 1149 25.10 16.84 32.43
N ALA A 1150 25.74 15.76 31.96
CA ALA A 1150 27.18 15.66 31.79
C ALA A 1150 27.53 14.90 30.50
N ALA A 1151 28.72 15.17 29.97
CA ALA A 1151 29.23 14.51 28.78
C ALA A 1151 29.53 13.01 29.00
N ASP A 1152 29.85 12.56 30.21
CA ASP A 1152 29.91 11.15 30.61
C ASP A 1152 28.99 10.95 31.81
N GLN A 1153 27.90 10.21 31.63
CA GLN A 1153 26.91 10.00 32.67
C GLN A 1153 26.39 8.56 32.65
N THR A 1154 26.28 7.96 33.83
CA THR A 1154 25.57 6.68 34.03
C THR A 1154 24.21 6.93 34.66
N VAL A 1155 23.17 6.37 34.07
CA VAL A 1155 21.80 6.39 34.58
C VAL A 1155 21.37 4.96 34.86
N SER A 1156 20.81 4.72 36.04
CA SER A 1156 20.28 3.41 36.42
C SER A 1156 18.79 3.46 36.66
N GLN A 1157 18.08 2.40 36.28
CA GLN A 1157 16.65 2.24 36.52
C GLN A 1157 16.31 0.77 36.82
N ASP A 1158 15.35 0.58 37.71
CA ASP A 1158 14.85 -0.74 38.09
C ASP A 1158 13.69 -1.18 37.20
N PHE A 1159 13.67 -2.47 36.86
CA PHE A 1159 12.65 -3.12 36.06
C PHE A 1159 12.20 -4.41 36.75
N GLY A 1160 10.94 -4.81 36.55
CA GLY A 1160 10.43 -6.10 37.04
C GLY A 1160 10.70 -7.22 36.04
N ILE A 1161 11.12 -8.39 36.50
CA ILE A 1161 11.30 -9.57 35.64
C ILE A 1161 9.96 -10.16 35.18
N GLY A 1162 8.89 -9.97 35.97
CA GLY A 1162 7.58 -10.60 35.74
C GLY A 1162 6.94 -10.37 34.38
N GLU A 1163 7.26 -9.26 33.70
CA GLU A 1163 6.78 -9.00 32.33
C GLU A 1163 7.59 -9.73 31.24
N GLY A 1164 8.80 -10.22 31.56
CA GLY A 1164 9.72 -10.81 30.58
C GLY A 1164 10.12 -9.86 29.46
N GLY A 1165 10.54 -10.43 28.33
CA GLY A 1165 10.89 -9.68 27.13
C GLY A 1165 12.30 -9.07 27.18
N ALA A 1166 12.44 -7.78 26.87
CA ALA A 1166 13.73 -7.11 26.85
C ALA A 1166 13.63 -5.61 27.14
N VAL A 1167 14.70 -5.04 27.69
CA VAL A 1167 14.84 -3.61 27.93
C VAL A 1167 16.03 -3.07 27.14
N ARG A 1168 15.82 -2.02 26.36
CA ARG A 1168 16.86 -1.26 25.66
C ARG A 1168 16.81 0.22 26.05
N ALA A 1169 17.85 0.94 25.68
CA ALA A 1169 17.92 2.38 25.83
C ALA A 1169 18.07 3.07 24.46
N GLU A 1170 17.55 4.27 24.32
CA GLU A 1170 17.79 5.13 23.17
C GLU A 1170 18.09 6.56 23.62
N LEU A 1171 18.94 7.24 22.88
CA LEU A 1171 19.34 8.62 23.12
C LEU A 1171 18.76 9.51 22.03
N ARG A 1172 18.17 10.65 22.40
CA ARG A 1172 17.60 11.63 21.46
C ARG A 1172 18.02 13.05 21.82
N ALA A 1173 18.09 13.93 20.83
CA ALA A 1173 18.40 15.34 21.06
C ALA A 1173 17.36 16.05 21.94
N SER A 1174 16.09 15.62 21.88
CA SER A 1174 15.02 16.14 22.73
C SER A 1174 13.96 15.06 23.03
N ALA A 1175 13.04 15.36 23.95
CA ALA A 1175 11.91 14.48 24.28
C ALA A 1175 10.78 14.48 23.23
N LEU A 1176 10.83 15.39 22.24
CA LEU A 1176 9.91 15.43 21.10
C LEU A 1176 10.41 14.48 20.00
N ALA A 1177 9.50 13.99 19.15
CA ALA A 1177 9.82 13.06 18.07
C ALA A 1177 10.93 13.61 17.15
N GLY A 1178 11.85 12.75 16.72
CA GLY A 1178 13.03 13.08 15.89
C GLY A 1178 13.88 11.83 15.62
N GLU A 1179 15.05 11.98 15.02
CA GLU A 1179 15.99 10.88 14.81
C GLU A 1179 16.70 10.52 16.13
N PRO A 1180 16.99 9.22 16.39
CA PRO A 1180 17.85 8.85 17.49
C PRO A 1180 19.28 9.37 17.27
N LEU A 1181 19.99 9.64 18.36
CA LEU A 1181 21.44 9.88 18.36
C LEU A 1181 22.21 8.58 18.58
N ALA A 1182 21.66 7.69 19.42
CA ALA A 1182 22.18 6.35 19.65
C ALA A 1182 21.05 5.39 20.07
N LEU A 1183 21.20 4.11 19.78
CA LEU A 1183 20.27 3.03 20.15
C LEU A 1183 21.07 1.86 20.74
N SER A 1184 20.74 1.38 21.94
CA SER A 1184 21.39 0.19 22.48
C SER A 1184 20.69 -1.07 21.96
N ASN A 1185 21.44 -2.18 21.83
CA ASN A 1185 20.81 -3.49 21.93
C ASN A 1185 20.22 -3.72 23.34
N PRO A 1186 19.33 -4.71 23.52
CA PRO A 1186 18.64 -4.89 24.79
C PRO A 1186 19.43 -5.75 25.79
N ILE A 1187 18.99 -5.71 27.05
CA ILE A 1187 19.18 -6.81 28.01
C ILE A 1187 17.87 -7.59 28.09
N PHE A 1188 17.96 -8.92 27.97
CA PHE A 1188 16.80 -9.81 27.98
C PHE A 1188 16.41 -10.19 29.40
N LEU A 1189 15.10 -10.22 29.67
CA LEU A 1189 14.53 -10.62 30.96
C LEU A 1189 13.80 -11.96 30.80
N ARG A 1190 14.14 -12.95 31.62
CA ARG A 1190 13.55 -14.29 31.54
C ARG A 1190 13.13 -14.81 32.92
N LEU A 1191 12.04 -15.56 32.94
CA LEU A 1191 11.61 -16.28 34.13
C LEU A 1191 12.42 -17.57 34.30
N GLY A 1192 12.78 -17.90 35.54
CA GLY A 1192 13.49 -19.13 35.90
C GLY A 1192 14.89 -18.87 36.44
N ALA A 1193 15.76 -19.88 36.36
CA ALA A 1193 17.15 -19.80 36.79
C ALA A 1193 18.09 -19.91 35.58
N ALA A 1194 19.24 -19.23 35.64
CA ALA A 1194 20.27 -19.35 34.63
C ALA A 1194 20.81 -20.80 34.56
N SER A 1195 21.01 -21.33 33.34
CA SER A 1195 21.50 -22.70 33.14
C SER A 1195 22.96 -22.90 33.55
N SER A 1196 23.80 -21.85 33.44
CA SER A 1196 25.12 -21.66 34.06
C SER A 1196 25.81 -20.49 33.36
N GLY A 1197 26.17 -19.40 34.07
CA GLY A 1197 26.95 -18.29 33.46
C GLY A 1197 26.57 -16.85 33.87
N GLY A 1198 26.15 -16.63 35.12
CA GLY A 1198 25.53 -15.36 35.52
C GLY A 1198 26.44 -14.18 35.83
N ASP A 1199 27.77 -14.31 35.82
CA ASP A 1199 28.68 -13.23 36.27
C ASP A 1199 29.58 -12.70 35.15
N GLU A 1200 29.20 -11.57 34.56
CA GLU A 1200 30.00 -10.80 33.60
C GLU A 1200 30.69 -9.57 34.22
N SER A 1201 30.83 -9.48 35.56
CA SER A 1201 31.36 -8.28 36.23
C SER A 1201 32.71 -7.80 35.68
N ALA A 1202 33.64 -8.73 35.43
CA ALA A 1202 34.95 -8.41 34.86
C ALA A 1202 34.85 -7.88 33.42
N LEU A 1203 33.93 -8.44 32.64
CA LEU A 1203 33.68 -8.02 31.26
C LEU A 1203 33.07 -6.61 31.22
N ILE A 1204 32.10 -6.33 32.10
CA ILE A 1204 31.48 -5.02 32.24
C ILE A 1204 32.53 -3.97 32.60
N GLY A 1205 33.41 -4.27 33.56
CA GLY A 1205 34.51 -3.36 33.93
C GLY A 1205 35.46 -3.08 32.77
N GLN A 1206 35.81 -4.10 31.99
CA GLN A 1206 36.66 -3.95 30.80
C GLN A 1206 35.97 -3.15 29.69
N ALA A 1207 34.71 -3.46 29.36
CA ALA A 1207 33.94 -2.76 28.33
C ALA A 1207 33.70 -1.30 28.71
N ALA A 1208 33.46 -1.00 29.99
CA ALA A 1208 33.31 0.36 30.50
C ALA A 1208 34.61 1.17 30.41
N ALA A 1209 35.77 0.54 30.65
CA ALA A 1209 37.08 1.19 30.55
C ALA A 1209 37.49 1.49 29.11
N LEU A 1210 36.95 0.73 28.14
CA LEU A 1210 37.26 0.85 26.72
C LEU A 1210 36.19 1.63 25.94
N LEU A 1211 35.15 2.13 26.60
CA LEU A 1211 34.07 2.88 25.94
C LEU A 1211 34.62 4.17 25.32
N PRO A 1212 34.30 4.51 24.06
CA PRO A 1212 34.78 5.73 23.42
C PRO A 1212 34.44 6.99 24.22
N GLY A 1213 35.39 7.93 24.32
CA GLY A 1213 35.22 9.17 25.08
C GLY A 1213 35.36 9.03 26.61
N ALA A 1214 35.63 7.83 27.15
CA ALA A 1214 35.80 7.58 28.59
C ALA A 1214 37.10 8.13 29.21
N SER A 1215 37.79 9.09 28.57
CA SER A 1215 38.99 9.69 29.15
C SER A 1215 38.67 10.29 30.53
N PRO A 1216 39.29 9.80 31.62
CA PRO A 1216 39.22 10.50 32.88
C PRO A 1216 40.07 11.77 32.74
N GLN A 1217 39.45 12.94 32.92
CA GLN A 1217 40.24 14.09 33.39
C GLN A 1217 40.58 13.90 34.86
#